data_AF-A0A0D2EBT4-F1
#
_entry.id   AF-A0A0D2EBT4-F1
#
_cell.length_a   1.000
_cell.length_b   1.000
_cell.length_c   1.000
_cell.angle_alpha   90.00
_cell.angle_beta   90.00
_cell.angle_gamma   90.00
#
_symmetry.space_group_name_H-M   'P 1'
#
loop_
_entity.id
_entity.type
_entity.pdbx_description
1 polymer ?
#
loop_
_entity_poly.entity_id
_entity_poly.type
_entity_poly.pdbx_seq_one_letter_code
_entity_poly.pdbx_strand_id
1 'polypeptide(L)'
;MADSTDEGANAVSEPLDLVRLSLDEIVFVRLRGDRELKGRLHAYDSHCNLVLGDVEETIYTIEEEEDGEETIKTTKKQSDMLFVRGNCSSKRLLWLSLTALSDFADYVEKQRARTRIQYPESIAGDSGYGTGAHSSVTEDHAELDILDQLDLSDSPSRAKLKEWLLDTSGDASATLQELSGLVQSRIDEGHGETLFDLGLEDSGESMGFTKEQWDLAIKRITEAASMLNAAVNVLLTYNVGGDKEAQPSTTKDSSSHGKLLIRQTPATAEEVIETRIAVVGNVDAGKSTMLGVLVKGNLDDGRGKARVNLFRHKHEIESGRTSSVGMEIMGFDTHGEVVTSSVPGRKLTWAEIGTRSAKVISFTDLAGHERYLRTTVFGLLSSAPNYCLLMVAANNGLIGMSKEHLGLALALNVPVMVVITKIDICPPQILEQTVTQLTRILKSPGARKIPVFIKTYEETVLTATQFVSQRICPIFQVSNVTGECLDLVRTFLNILPHHGHYDNQAPFEFHVNDTFSVPFVGTVVSGVVKSGVIHAGDTVLVGPDSLGQFQTTNIRSIERKRIQVPACSAGQSASLALRRIRRKEVRKGMVVLPKIDGPPPKVYREFVAEVLILSHPTTIRPKYQAMLHVGPISQTCAIIEIDREYIRTGDRATVAFRFVQRPEFLAVGDKILFREGKTKGLGIVKSLEYEEGSLSKQAHQSVHGTESKDKQEAEEKGSVASKISATAITGTAPNERRPR
;
A
#
# COMPACT_ATOMS: atom_id res chain seq x y z
N MET A 1 -45.13 -32.89 -0.28
CA MET A 1 -46.15 -32.64 -1.32
C MET A 1 -46.72 -31.25 -1.09
N ALA A 2 -47.07 -30.58 -2.18
CA ALA A 2 -47.49 -29.18 -2.32
C ALA A 2 -46.35 -28.17 -2.50
N ASP A 3 -46.18 -27.88 -3.78
CA ASP A 3 -45.41 -26.86 -4.46
C ASP A 3 -46.07 -25.48 -4.30
N SER A 4 -45.27 -24.41 -4.25
CA SER A 4 -45.66 -23.04 -4.67
C SER A 4 -44.42 -22.16 -4.75
N THR A 5 -43.87 -22.11 -5.96
CA THR A 5 -43.39 -20.93 -6.71
C THR A 5 -43.23 -19.62 -5.92
N ASP A 6 -42.00 -19.09 -5.92
CA ASP A 6 -41.81 -17.64 -6.05
C ASP A 6 -40.68 -17.35 -7.05
N GLU A 7 -41.01 -16.51 -8.03
CA GLU A 7 -40.25 -16.16 -9.21
C GLU A 7 -39.15 -15.16 -8.86
N GLY A 8 -37.91 -15.63 -8.80
CA GLY A 8 -36.72 -14.75 -8.71
C GLY A 8 -36.25 -14.33 -10.10
N ALA A 9 -36.55 -13.11 -10.48
CA ALA A 9 -36.10 -12.46 -11.72
C ALA A 9 -34.62 -12.76 -12.05
N ASN A 10 -34.38 -13.32 -13.24
CA ASN A 10 -33.06 -13.60 -13.80
C ASN A 10 -32.28 -12.29 -14.02
N ALA A 11 -31.51 -11.88 -13.02
CA ALA A 11 -30.48 -10.87 -13.19
C ALA A 11 -29.29 -11.48 -13.95
N VAL A 12 -29.15 -11.12 -15.22
CA VAL A 12 -27.99 -11.45 -16.05
C VAL A 12 -26.73 -10.91 -15.38
N SER A 13 -25.85 -11.80 -14.91
CA SER A 13 -24.68 -11.43 -14.09
C SER A 13 -23.34 -11.80 -14.72
N GLU A 14 -23.35 -12.69 -15.71
CA GLU A 14 -22.16 -13.08 -16.48
C GLU A 14 -22.35 -12.86 -18.00
N PRO A 15 -21.30 -12.51 -18.76
CA PRO A 15 -21.39 -12.41 -20.22
C PRO A 15 -21.78 -13.72 -20.90
N LEU A 16 -21.54 -14.87 -20.25
CA LEU A 16 -21.99 -16.19 -20.72
C LEU A 16 -23.51 -16.39 -20.58
N ASP A 17 -24.15 -15.75 -19.59
CA ASP A 17 -25.60 -15.81 -19.41
C ASP A 17 -26.35 -15.06 -20.53
N LEU A 18 -25.77 -13.96 -21.04
CA LEU A 18 -26.27 -13.26 -22.24
C LEU A 18 -26.17 -14.13 -23.50
N VAL A 19 -25.04 -14.81 -23.70
CA VAL A 19 -24.85 -15.71 -24.85
C VAL A 19 -25.80 -16.91 -24.77
N ARG A 20 -26.03 -17.42 -23.55
CA ARG A 20 -27.01 -18.50 -23.29
C ARG A 20 -28.44 -18.11 -23.66
N LEU A 21 -28.83 -16.86 -23.39
CA LEU A 21 -30.15 -16.33 -23.73
C LEU A 21 -30.30 -16.04 -25.24
N SER A 22 -29.19 -15.97 -25.98
CA SER A 22 -29.16 -15.60 -27.42
C SER A 22 -29.00 -16.80 -28.36
N LEU A 23 -29.19 -18.04 -27.87
CA LEU A 23 -29.19 -19.23 -28.72
C LEU A 23 -30.33 -19.17 -29.74
N ASP A 24 -30.04 -19.49 -31.00
CA ASP A 24 -30.92 -19.36 -32.17
C ASP A 24 -31.35 -17.92 -32.53
N GLU A 25 -30.75 -16.90 -31.90
CA GLU A 25 -30.94 -15.49 -32.26
C GLU A 25 -29.80 -14.96 -33.15
N ILE A 26 -30.05 -13.84 -33.83
CA ILE A 26 -29.02 -13.13 -34.61
C ILE A 26 -28.17 -12.33 -33.63
N VAL A 27 -26.89 -12.66 -33.57
CA VAL A 27 -25.90 -12.00 -32.72
C VAL A 27 -24.93 -11.16 -33.56
N PHE A 28 -24.46 -10.06 -32.97
CA PHE A 28 -23.44 -9.20 -33.54
C PHE A 28 -22.12 -9.42 -32.80
N VAL A 29 -21.08 -9.81 -33.52
CA VAL A 29 -19.77 -10.17 -32.95
C VAL A 29 -18.69 -9.31 -33.59
N ARG A 30 -18.03 -8.46 -32.80
CA ARG A 30 -16.92 -7.62 -33.26
C ARG A 30 -15.59 -8.36 -33.09
N LEU A 31 -14.86 -8.54 -34.18
CA LEU A 31 -13.55 -9.19 -34.23
C LEU A 31 -12.41 -8.15 -34.21
N ARG A 32 -11.17 -8.62 -34.04
CA ARG A 32 -9.97 -7.78 -34.18
C ARG A 32 -9.73 -7.43 -35.67
N GLY A 33 -9.16 -6.25 -35.90
CA GLY A 33 -8.85 -5.73 -37.24
C GLY A 33 -10.06 -5.15 -37.96
N ASP A 34 -10.91 -4.42 -37.23
CA ASP A 34 -12.11 -3.73 -37.74
C ASP A 34 -13.00 -4.60 -38.63
N ARG A 35 -13.29 -5.79 -38.09
CA ARG A 35 -14.20 -6.78 -38.68
C ARG A 35 -15.42 -6.97 -37.79
N GLU A 36 -16.60 -7.00 -38.39
CA GLU A 36 -17.87 -7.23 -37.71
C GLU A 36 -18.59 -8.41 -38.35
N LEU A 37 -19.09 -9.33 -37.52
CA LEU A 37 -19.89 -10.46 -37.95
C LEU A 37 -21.32 -10.28 -37.44
N LYS A 38 -22.29 -10.55 -38.31
CA LYS A 38 -23.70 -10.66 -37.97
C LYS A 38 -24.17 -12.03 -38.41
N GLY A 39 -24.65 -12.87 -37.50
CA GLY A 39 -25.10 -14.22 -37.85
C GLY A 39 -25.90 -14.87 -36.73
N ARG A 40 -26.56 -15.99 -37.04
CA ARG A 40 -27.40 -16.73 -36.09
C ARG A 40 -26.55 -17.63 -35.19
N LEU A 41 -26.67 -17.52 -33.88
CA LEU A 41 -25.87 -18.31 -32.94
C LEU A 41 -26.44 -19.72 -32.74
N HIS A 42 -25.72 -20.75 -33.18
CA HIS A 42 -26.14 -22.14 -33.04
C HIS A 42 -25.53 -22.85 -31.83
N ALA A 43 -24.28 -22.55 -31.48
CA ALA A 43 -23.61 -23.17 -30.35
C ALA A 43 -22.53 -22.26 -29.79
N TYR A 44 -22.26 -22.40 -28.49
CA TYR A 44 -21.16 -21.75 -27.81
C TYR A 44 -20.58 -22.65 -26.71
N ASP A 45 -19.35 -22.33 -26.27
CA ASP A 45 -18.72 -22.98 -25.11
C ASP A 45 -18.28 -21.97 -24.03
N SER A 46 -17.76 -22.48 -22.92
CA SER A 46 -17.23 -21.68 -21.80
C SER A 46 -16.00 -20.83 -22.16
N HIS A 47 -15.38 -21.08 -23.31
CA HIS A 47 -14.26 -20.31 -23.85
C HIS A 47 -14.70 -19.22 -24.83
N CYS A 48 -16.01 -19.03 -25.03
CA CYS A 48 -16.60 -18.12 -26.02
C CYS A 48 -16.21 -18.48 -27.46
N ASN A 49 -15.98 -19.77 -27.75
CA ASN A 49 -16.02 -20.26 -29.12
C ASN A 49 -17.48 -20.26 -29.58
N LEU A 50 -17.76 -19.72 -30.76
CA LEU A 50 -19.11 -19.57 -31.29
C LEU A 50 -19.23 -20.28 -32.63
N VAL A 51 -20.37 -20.94 -32.84
CA VAL A 51 -20.80 -21.45 -34.16
C VAL A 51 -21.91 -20.54 -34.64
N LEU A 52 -21.66 -19.80 -35.72
CA LEU A 52 -22.63 -18.89 -36.33
C LEU A 52 -23.09 -19.43 -37.68
N GLY A 53 -24.40 -19.38 -37.96
CA GLY A 53 -25.00 -19.65 -39.27
C GLY A 53 -25.46 -18.37 -39.95
N ASP A 54 -25.59 -18.38 -41.28
CA ASP A 54 -26.05 -17.25 -42.10
C ASP A 54 -25.29 -15.93 -41.79
N VAL A 55 -23.97 -16.00 -41.87
CA VAL A 55 -23.06 -14.94 -41.39
C VAL A 55 -22.79 -13.91 -42.48
N GLU A 56 -23.06 -12.64 -42.17
CA GLU A 56 -22.59 -11.47 -42.90
C GLU A 56 -21.37 -10.88 -42.18
N GLU A 57 -20.22 -10.94 -42.83
CA GLU A 57 -18.97 -10.35 -42.40
C GLU A 57 -18.75 -8.99 -43.07
N THR A 58 -18.49 -7.96 -42.28
CA THR A 58 -18.17 -6.60 -42.73
C THR A 58 -16.74 -6.26 -42.31
N ILE A 59 -15.89 -5.91 -43.27
CA ILE A 59 -14.47 -5.56 -43.08
C ILE A 59 -14.29 -4.09 -43.43
N TYR A 60 -13.77 -3.29 -42.50
CA TYR A 60 -13.43 -1.89 -42.74
C TYR A 60 -11.92 -1.79 -43.03
N THR A 61 -11.56 -1.33 -44.22
CA THR A 61 -10.17 -1.07 -44.63
C THR A 61 -9.99 0.44 -44.80
N ILE A 62 -8.91 0.99 -44.24
CA ILE A 62 -8.53 2.39 -44.44
C ILE A 62 -7.60 2.41 -45.65
N GLU A 63 -8.00 3.06 -46.74
CA GLU A 63 -7.15 3.33 -47.90
C GLU A 63 -6.70 4.80 -47.80
N GLU A 64 -5.39 5.05 -47.92
CA GLU A 64 -4.84 6.41 -48.03
C GLU A 64 -4.85 6.81 -49.51
N GLU A 65 -5.56 7.89 -49.86
CA GLU A 65 -5.54 8.44 -51.21
C GLU A 65 -4.26 9.26 -51.45
N GLU A 66 -3.85 9.45 -52.71
CA GLU A 66 -2.59 10.14 -53.07
C GLU A 66 -2.48 11.59 -52.54
N ASP A 67 -3.60 12.18 -52.12
CA ASP A 67 -3.69 13.52 -51.53
C ASP A 67 -3.57 13.55 -49.98
N GLY A 68 -3.41 12.38 -49.33
CA GLY A 68 -3.22 12.25 -47.88
C GLY A 68 -4.50 12.25 -47.04
N GLU A 69 -5.68 12.14 -47.67
CA GLU A 69 -6.96 11.92 -46.97
C GLU A 69 -7.22 10.40 -46.79
N GLU A 70 -7.55 9.99 -45.56
CA GLU A 70 -7.89 8.61 -45.22
C GLU A 70 -9.39 8.34 -45.48
N THR A 71 -9.71 7.40 -46.38
CA THR A 71 -11.10 6.99 -46.64
C THR A 71 -11.38 5.55 -46.19
N ILE A 72 -12.53 5.32 -45.54
CA ILE A 72 -12.93 4.01 -45.00
C ILE A 72 -13.73 3.24 -46.05
N LYS A 73 -13.16 2.15 -46.56
CA LYS A 73 -13.81 1.24 -47.50
C LYS A 73 -14.40 0.04 -46.78
N THR A 74 -15.68 -0.22 -47.01
CA THR A 74 -16.41 -1.32 -46.38
C THR A 74 -16.60 -2.49 -47.35
N THR A 75 -16.01 -3.64 -47.05
CA THR A 75 -16.19 -4.88 -47.83
C THR A 75 -17.09 -5.86 -47.07
N LYS A 76 -18.14 -6.37 -47.74
CA LYS A 76 -19.07 -7.35 -47.14
C LYS A 76 -18.90 -8.72 -47.76
N LYS A 77 -18.86 -9.77 -46.93
CA LYS A 77 -18.74 -11.17 -47.33
C LYS A 77 -19.82 -12.00 -46.63
N GLN A 78 -20.48 -12.88 -47.37
CA GLN A 78 -21.50 -13.78 -46.81
C GLN A 78 -20.95 -15.20 -46.68
N SER A 79 -21.35 -15.91 -45.63
CA SER A 79 -20.91 -17.29 -45.37
C SER A 79 -21.99 -18.09 -44.63
N ASP A 80 -22.29 -19.29 -45.11
CA ASP A 80 -23.40 -20.10 -44.58
C ASP A 80 -23.16 -20.57 -43.14
N MET A 81 -21.92 -20.89 -42.78
CA MET A 81 -21.55 -21.27 -41.41
C MET A 81 -20.11 -20.84 -41.10
N LEU A 82 -19.89 -20.28 -39.91
CA LEU A 82 -18.60 -19.76 -39.50
C LEU A 82 -18.29 -20.14 -38.03
N PHE A 83 -17.11 -20.73 -37.82
CA PHE A 83 -16.60 -21.04 -36.49
C PHE A 83 -15.71 -19.89 -36.00
N VAL A 84 -16.13 -19.21 -34.94
CA VAL A 84 -15.37 -18.12 -34.31
C VAL A 84 -14.68 -18.65 -33.06
N ARG A 85 -13.34 -18.56 -33.02
CA ARG A 85 -12.57 -18.99 -31.85
C ARG A 85 -12.51 -17.87 -30.81
N GLY A 86 -13.04 -18.14 -29.63
CA GLY A 86 -12.95 -17.27 -28.46
C GLY A 86 -11.54 -17.25 -27.92
N ASN A 87 -10.90 -16.09 -27.91
CA ASN A 87 -9.61 -15.91 -27.27
C ASN A 87 -9.85 -15.30 -25.89
N CYS A 88 -10.03 -16.15 -24.86
CA CYS A 88 -10.24 -15.72 -23.48
C CYS A 88 -9.02 -14.93 -22.96
N SER A 89 -9.03 -13.62 -23.23
CA SER A 89 -7.99 -12.69 -22.80
C SER A 89 -8.24 -12.19 -21.37
N SER A 90 -9.20 -12.77 -20.61
CA SER A 90 -9.39 -12.43 -19.19
C SER A 90 -8.14 -12.72 -18.35
N LYS A 91 -7.31 -13.70 -18.75
CA LYS A 91 -5.99 -13.92 -18.13
C LYS A 91 -4.96 -12.83 -18.48
N ARG A 92 -5.06 -12.22 -19.67
CA ARG A 92 -4.13 -11.17 -20.15
C ARG A 92 -4.50 -9.78 -19.65
N LEU A 93 -5.80 -9.46 -19.55
CA LEU A 93 -6.30 -8.18 -19.03
C LEU A 93 -6.01 -7.97 -17.54
N LEU A 94 -6.17 -9.02 -16.72
CA LEU A 94 -5.77 -8.98 -15.31
C LEU A 94 -4.25 -8.86 -15.12
N TRP A 95 -3.47 -9.38 -16.08
CA TRP A 95 -2.00 -9.31 -16.05
C TRP A 95 -1.47 -7.94 -16.46
N LEU A 96 -2.06 -7.33 -17.50
CA LEU A 96 -1.78 -5.96 -17.90
C LEU A 96 -2.15 -4.97 -16.79
N SER A 97 -3.28 -5.19 -16.12
CA SER A 97 -3.73 -4.33 -15.02
C SER A 97 -2.81 -4.37 -13.80
N LEU A 98 -2.36 -5.56 -13.40
CA LEU A 98 -1.43 -5.72 -12.29
C LEU A 98 -0.04 -5.14 -12.64
N THR A 99 0.45 -5.32 -13.87
CA THR A 99 1.76 -4.76 -14.25
C THR A 99 1.74 -3.24 -14.23
N ALA A 100 0.70 -2.65 -14.81
CA ALA A 100 0.50 -1.21 -14.81
C ALA A 100 0.32 -0.66 -13.37
N LEU A 101 -0.34 -1.42 -12.48
CA LEU A 101 -0.47 -1.12 -11.06
C LEU A 101 0.89 -0.90 -10.38
N SER A 102 1.83 -1.83 -10.55
CA SER A 102 3.16 -1.74 -9.93
C SER A 102 3.98 -0.58 -10.51
N ASP A 103 3.93 -0.36 -11.82
CA ASP A 103 4.67 0.76 -12.43
C ASP A 103 4.07 2.12 -12.08
N PHE A 104 2.77 2.17 -11.77
CA PHE A 104 2.12 3.39 -11.30
C PHE A 104 2.42 3.65 -9.83
N ALA A 105 2.38 2.60 -9.01
CA ALA A 105 2.83 2.61 -7.62
C ALA A 105 4.22 3.24 -7.45
N ASP A 106 5.21 2.76 -8.21
CA ASP A 106 6.60 3.27 -8.15
C ASP A 106 6.69 4.72 -8.64
N TYR A 107 5.91 5.09 -9.66
CA TYR A 107 5.83 6.46 -10.17
C TYR A 107 5.24 7.44 -9.14
N VAL A 108 4.17 7.04 -8.43
CA VAL A 108 3.55 7.83 -7.36
C VAL A 108 4.57 8.20 -6.29
N GLU A 109 5.44 7.27 -5.93
CA GLU A 109 6.46 7.46 -4.90
C GLU A 109 7.56 8.43 -5.37
N LYS A 110 8.03 8.28 -6.61
CA LYS A 110 8.99 9.22 -7.22
C LYS A 110 8.43 10.64 -7.30
N GLN A 111 7.15 10.79 -7.63
CA GLN A 111 6.49 12.11 -7.64
C GLN A 111 6.41 12.70 -6.24
N ARG A 112 6.07 11.89 -5.22
CA ARG A 112 6.03 12.35 -3.82
C ARG A 112 7.39 12.75 -3.27
N ALA A 113 8.44 11.98 -3.58
CA ALA A 113 9.81 12.33 -3.23
C ALA A 113 10.19 13.69 -3.83
N ARG A 114 9.84 13.92 -5.10
CA ARG A 114 10.06 15.21 -5.79
C ARG A 114 9.25 16.37 -5.21
N THR A 115 7.97 16.17 -4.87
CA THR A 115 7.13 17.22 -4.27
C THR A 115 7.60 17.59 -2.86
N ARG A 116 8.21 16.66 -2.11
CA ARG A 116 8.82 16.95 -0.80
C ARG A 116 10.02 17.89 -0.91
N ILE A 117 10.83 17.76 -1.97
CA ILE A 117 11.98 18.65 -2.24
C ILE A 117 11.53 20.07 -2.63
N GLN A 118 10.26 20.24 -3.05
CA GLN A 118 9.74 21.48 -3.63
C GLN A 118 9.05 22.44 -2.65
N TYR A 119 8.93 22.10 -1.36
CA TYR A 119 8.58 23.07 -0.31
C TYR A 119 9.87 23.57 0.34
N PRO A 120 10.36 24.77 0.00
CA PRO A 120 11.48 25.37 0.74
C PRO A 120 10.98 25.73 2.13
N GLU A 121 11.80 25.49 3.15
CA GLU A 121 11.70 26.13 4.45
C GLU A 121 11.57 27.64 4.26
N SER A 122 10.34 28.17 4.36
CA SER A 122 10.13 29.61 4.38
C SER A 122 9.59 30.03 5.73
N ILE A 123 10.41 30.83 6.41
CA ILE A 123 10.18 31.59 7.65
C ILE A 123 10.59 30.84 8.92
N ALA A 124 11.90 30.68 9.12
CA ALA A 124 12.50 30.73 10.45
C ALA A 124 13.41 31.98 10.50
N GLY A 125 13.11 32.85 11.47
CA GLY A 125 13.86 34.06 11.73
C GLY A 125 15.28 33.76 12.21
N ASP A 126 16.16 34.68 11.85
CA ASP A 126 17.58 34.75 12.14
C ASP A 126 17.89 34.55 13.65
N SER A 127 18.34 33.34 14.01
CA SER A 127 19.14 33.11 15.21
C SER A 127 20.02 31.88 14.98
N GLY A 128 21.32 32.12 14.83
CA GLY A 128 22.34 31.11 14.58
C GLY A 128 22.42 30.04 15.67
N TYR A 129 23.00 28.90 15.25
CA TYR A 129 23.15 27.60 15.93
C TYR A 129 22.07 26.57 15.57
N GLY A 130 22.27 25.91 14.42
CA GLY A 130 21.58 24.67 14.04
C GLY A 130 22.59 23.62 13.58
N THR A 131 22.72 22.54 14.35
CA THR A 131 23.45 21.30 14.01
C THR A 131 22.73 20.57 12.89
N GLY A 132 23.45 20.24 11.82
CA GLY A 132 22.90 19.59 10.62
C GLY A 132 22.37 18.19 10.90
N ALA A 133 21.07 17.98 10.65
CA ALA A 133 20.45 16.68 10.55
C ALA A 133 20.46 16.24 9.07
N HIS A 134 21.21 15.19 8.74
CA HIS A 134 21.15 14.55 7.42
C HIS A 134 20.11 13.44 7.46
N SER A 135 19.05 13.60 6.65
CA SER A 135 18.06 12.56 6.34
C SER A 135 18.65 11.58 5.32
N SER A 136 18.70 10.30 5.66
CA SER A 136 19.10 9.22 4.74
C SER A 136 17.88 8.57 4.07
N VAL A 137 18.13 8.02 2.87
CA VAL A 137 17.35 7.04 2.09
C VAL A 137 16.84 7.55 0.74
N THR A 138 17.56 7.09 -0.31
CA THR A 138 17.28 7.03 -1.77
C THR A 138 17.96 8.00 -2.75
N GLU A 139 19.27 8.25 -2.66
CA GLU A 139 20.07 8.70 -3.84
C GLU A 139 21.44 7.97 -3.99
N ASP A 140 21.59 6.75 -3.46
CA ASP A 140 22.90 6.04 -3.34
C ASP A 140 23.48 5.43 -4.64
N HIS A 141 23.10 5.86 -5.84
CA HIS A 141 23.72 5.33 -7.08
C HIS A 141 24.29 6.38 -8.01
N ALA A 142 23.99 7.67 -7.83
CA ALA A 142 24.59 8.74 -8.62
C ALA A 142 25.59 9.58 -7.82
N GLU A 143 25.44 9.66 -6.50
CA GLU A 143 26.33 10.44 -5.64
C GLU A 143 27.61 9.69 -5.24
N LEU A 144 27.58 8.36 -5.18
CA LEU A 144 28.76 7.54 -4.85
C LEU A 144 29.89 7.69 -5.88
N ASP A 145 29.56 7.85 -7.17
CA ASP A 145 30.56 8.05 -8.24
C ASP A 145 31.26 9.42 -8.17
N ILE A 146 30.62 10.42 -7.56
CA ILE A 146 31.17 11.77 -7.39
C ILE A 146 32.01 11.85 -6.10
N LEU A 147 31.61 11.14 -5.05
CA LEU A 147 32.35 11.04 -3.79
C LEU A 147 33.62 10.19 -3.93
N ASP A 148 33.65 9.18 -4.80
CA ASP A 148 34.88 8.42 -5.12
C ASP A 148 35.92 9.25 -5.89
N GLN A 149 35.51 10.33 -6.59
CA GLN A 149 36.41 11.23 -7.31
C GLN A 149 36.95 12.39 -6.45
N LEU A 150 36.33 12.65 -5.31
CA LEU A 150 36.72 13.69 -4.36
C LEU A 150 37.03 13.00 -3.03
N ASP A 151 38.30 12.61 -2.84
CA ASP A 151 38.93 11.87 -1.74
C ASP A 151 38.60 12.42 -0.30
N LEU A 152 37.32 12.44 0.07
CA LEU A 152 36.72 13.00 1.28
C LEU A 152 35.97 11.93 2.07
N SER A 153 36.41 10.66 1.96
CA SER A 153 35.85 9.54 2.72
C SER A 153 36.46 9.40 4.12
N ASP A 154 36.87 10.49 4.75
CA ASP A 154 37.35 10.49 6.14
C ASP A 154 36.15 10.54 7.10
N SER A 155 35.38 9.44 7.16
CA SER A 155 34.29 9.25 8.13
C SER A 155 34.88 8.89 9.51
N PRO A 156 34.76 9.73 10.55
CA PRO A 156 35.46 9.51 11.82
C PRO A 156 34.57 8.75 12.83
N SER A 157 34.32 7.45 12.64
CA SER A 157 33.61 6.65 13.69
C SER A 157 33.67 5.13 13.59
N ARG A 158 34.31 4.52 12.58
CA ARG A 158 34.17 3.08 12.31
C ARG A 158 34.80 2.15 13.38
N ALA A 159 35.88 2.57 14.04
CA ALA A 159 36.60 1.75 15.03
C ALA A 159 36.09 1.88 16.49
N LYS A 160 35.17 2.81 16.79
CA LYS A 160 34.83 3.19 18.18
C LYS A 160 33.81 2.25 18.85
N LEU A 161 32.90 1.63 18.09
CA LEU A 161 31.79 0.86 18.67
C LEU A 161 32.28 -0.40 19.40
N LYS A 162 33.24 -1.11 18.81
CA LYS A 162 33.87 -2.29 19.41
C LYS A 162 34.60 -1.94 20.71
N GLU A 163 35.29 -0.80 20.73
CA GLU A 163 35.97 -0.29 21.92
C GLU A 163 34.95 0.06 23.02
N TRP A 164 33.89 0.79 22.70
CA TRP A 164 32.84 1.16 23.66
C TRP A 164 32.10 -0.05 24.27
N LEU A 165 31.93 -1.13 23.51
CA LEU A 165 31.27 -2.35 23.95
C LEU A 165 32.16 -3.27 24.80
N LEU A 166 33.48 -3.23 24.62
CA LEU A 166 34.43 -4.11 25.31
C LEU A 166 35.27 -3.37 26.37
N ASP A 167 35.09 -2.06 26.51
CA ASP A 167 35.83 -1.27 27.49
C ASP A 167 35.57 -1.78 28.91
N THR A 168 36.64 -2.03 29.65
CA THR A 168 36.63 -2.40 31.08
C THR A 168 37.57 -1.50 31.89
N SER A 169 38.09 -0.44 31.27
CA SER A 169 39.05 0.48 31.85
C SER A 169 38.39 1.50 32.80
N GLY A 170 39.20 2.33 33.46
CA GLY A 170 38.72 3.38 34.38
C GLY A 170 37.80 4.43 33.73
N ASP A 171 37.81 4.53 32.39
CA ASP A 171 36.97 5.44 31.60
C ASP A 171 35.65 4.80 31.15
N ALA A 172 35.34 3.59 31.65
CA ALA A 172 34.13 2.83 31.31
C ALA A 172 32.81 3.61 31.47
N SER A 173 32.77 4.59 32.38
CA SER A 173 31.58 5.43 32.58
C SER A 173 31.36 6.45 31.47
N ALA A 174 32.43 7.02 30.90
CA ALA A 174 32.36 7.97 29.80
C ALA A 174 31.98 7.25 28.49
N THR A 175 32.59 6.09 28.23
CA THR A 175 32.25 5.25 27.07
C THR A 175 30.83 4.71 27.14
N LEU A 176 30.29 4.47 28.34
CA LEU A 176 28.90 4.07 28.53
C LEU A 176 27.92 5.21 28.23
N GLN A 177 28.27 6.46 28.53
CA GLN A 177 27.47 7.64 28.13
C GLN A 177 27.47 7.86 26.62
N GLU A 178 28.60 7.64 25.94
CA GLU A 178 28.65 7.70 24.48
C GLU A 178 27.81 6.58 23.84
N LEU A 179 27.88 5.36 24.40
CA LEU A 179 27.06 4.24 23.96
C LEU A 179 25.57 4.50 24.18
N SER A 180 25.17 5.08 25.31
CA SER A 180 23.77 5.43 25.56
C SER A 180 23.29 6.54 24.62
N GLY A 181 24.13 7.53 24.30
CA GLY A 181 23.83 8.55 23.28
C GLY A 181 23.58 7.94 21.90
N LEU A 182 24.38 6.95 21.49
CA LEU A 182 24.18 6.23 20.24
C LEU A 182 22.88 5.43 20.24
N VAL A 183 22.61 4.67 21.32
CA VAL A 183 21.37 3.89 21.46
C VAL A 183 20.15 4.81 21.45
N GLN A 184 20.22 5.97 22.11
CA GLN A 184 19.15 6.96 22.12
C GLN A 184 18.85 7.49 20.71
N SER A 185 19.88 7.86 19.94
CA SER A 185 19.72 8.29 18.53
C SER A 185 19.00 7.22 17.71
N ARG A 186 19.42 5.95 17.84
CA ARG A 186 18.81 4.83 17.11
C ARG A 186 17.37 4.54 17.56
N ILE A 187 17.04 4.74 18.84
CA ILE A 187 15.66 4.63 19.36
C ILE A 187 14.78 5.76 18.82
N ASP A 188 15.29 6.99 18.77
CA ASP A 188 14.57 8.15 18.28
C ASP A 188 14.28 8.04 16.77
N GLU A 189 15.26 7.57 15.99
CA GLU A 189 15.10 7.22 14.57
C GLU A 189 14.04 6.13 14.36
N GLY A 190 13.99 5.14 15.26
CA GLY A 190 13.02 4.05 15.23
C GLY A 190 11.68 4.35 15.92
N HIS A 191 11.43 5.61 16.31
CA HIS A 191 10.22 6.04 17.02
C HIS A 191 9.91 5.24 18.30
N GLY A 192 10.93 4.99 19.13
CA GLY A 192 10.79 4.34 20.45
C GLY A 192 11.23 2.88 20.50
N GLU A 193 11.61 2.27 19.38
CA GLU A 193 12.23 0.95 19.34
C GLU A 193 13.31 0.87 18.27
N THR A 194 14.34 0.05 18.50
CA THR A 194 15.40 -0.16 17.52
C THR A 194 15.88 -1.61 17.52
N LEU A 195 16.24 -2.09 16.33
CA LEU A 195 16.91 -3.37 16.15
C LEU A 195 18.41 -3.10 16.14
N PHE A 196 19.12 -3.74 17.07
CA PHE A 196 20.55 -3.55 17.27
C PHE A 196 21.28 -4.85 17.00
N ASP A 197 22.18 -4.84 16.02
CA ASP A 197 23.04 -5.98 15.70
C ASP A 197 24.30 -5.89 16.57
N LEU A 198 24.47 -6.87 17.46
CA LEU A 198 25.62 -6.96 18.35
C LEU A 198 26.65 -7.91 17.74
N GLY A 199 27.92 -7.51 17.74
CA GLY A 199 29.01 -8.32 17.17
C GLY A 199 29.09 -8.28 15.64
N LEU A 200 28.20 -7.53 14.98
CA LEU A 200 28.28 -7.15 13.57
C LEU A 200 28.44 -5.64 13.47
N GLU A 201 29.18 -5.18 12.47
CA GLU A 201 29.22 -3.78 12.06
C GLU A 201 27.94 -3.39 11.30
N ASP A 202 27.68 -2.09 11.13
CA ASP A 202 26.57 -1.59 10.31
C ASP A 202 26.68 -2.06 8.83
N SER A 203 27.88 -2.42 8.38
CA SER A 203 28.16 -3.04 7.06
C SER A 203 27.76 -4.52 6.98
N GLY A 204 27.44 -5.15 8.11
CA GLY A 204 27.21 -6.60 8.23
C GLY A 204 28.49 -7.42 8.40
N GLU A 205 29.66 -6.79 8.49
CA GLU A 205 30.93 -7.49 8.76
C GLU A 205 31.04 -7.91 10.23
N SER A 206 31.66 -9.06 10.48
CA SER A 206 31.80 -9.57 11.84
C SER A 206 32.90 -8.86 12.61
N MET A 207 32.59 -8.43 13.84
CA MET A 207 33.56 -7.87 14.78
C MET A 207 34.48 -8.93 15.41
N GLY A 208 34.24 -10.22 15.15
CA GLY A 208 35.07 -11.33 15.64
C GLY A 208 34.98 -11.55 17.15
N PHE A 209 33.82 -11.33 17.77
CA PHE A 209 33.66 -11.52 19.21
C PHE A 209 33.79 -13.00 19.62
N THR A 210 34.44 -13.21 20.76
CA THR A 210 34.35 -14.47 21.51
C THR A 210 33.11 -14.49 22.39
N LYS A 211 32.73 -15.66 22.91
CA LYS A 211 31.60 -15.78 23.84
C LYS A 211 31.76 -14.89 25.10
N GLU A 212 32.96 -14.80 25.64
CA GLU A 212 33.23 -13.94 26.82
C GLU A 212 33.07 -12.45 26.49
N GLN A 213 33.51 -12.04 25.29
CA GLN A 213 33.34 -10.67 24.81
C GLN A 213 31.87 -10.34 24.53
N TRP A 214 31.11 -11.30 24.02
CA TRP A 214 29.66 -11.19 23.85
C TRP A 214 28.95 -10.96 25.19
N ASP A 215 29.26 -11.76 26.21
CA ASP A 215 28.64 -11.66 27.55
C ASP A 215 28.96 -10.31 28.23
N LEU A 216 30.15 -9.75 27.98
CA LEU A 216 30.50 -8.41 28.42
C LEU A 216 29.73 -7.33 27.66
N ALA A 217 29.66 -7.45 26.33
CA ALA A 217 29.02 -6.45 25.47
C ALA A 217 27.50 -6.38 25.71
N ILE A 218 26.82 -7.53 25.86
CA ILE A 218 25.38 -7.56 26.17
C ILE A 218 25.09 -6.91 27.53
N LYS A 219 25.96 -7.12 28.52
CA LYS A 219 25.82 -6.50 29.85
C LYS A 219 25.94 -4.98 29.75
N ARG A 220 26.95 -4.46 29.04
CA ARG A 220 27.13 -3.02 28.83
C ARG A 220 25.97 -2.39 28.07
N ILE A 221 25.46 -3.03 27.01
CA ILE A 221 24.28 -2.54 26.29
C ILE A 221 23.05 -2.53 27.19
N THR A 222 22.87 -3.56 28.02
CA THR A 222 21.74 -3.62 28.97
C THR A 222 21.82 -2.50 30.01
N GLU A 223 23.02 -2.20 30.52
CA GLU A 223 23.25 -1.07 31.42
C GLU A 223 22.97 0.28 30.73
N ALA A 224 23.46 0.47 29.49
CA ALA A 224 23.21 1.67 28.70
C ALA A 224 21.70 1.86 28.41
N ALA A 225 21.00 0.79 28.00
CA ALA A 225 19.57 0.80 27.76
C ALA A 225 18.77 1.09 29.04
N SER A 226 19.19 0.56 30.18
CA SER A 226 18.56 0.84 31.48
C SER A 226 18.65 2.32 31.87
N MET A 227 19.69 3.05 31.46
CA MET A 227 19.76 4.51 31.68
C MET A 227 18.72 5.29 30.88
N LEU A 228 18.28 4.74 29.74
CA LEU A 228 17.29 5.33 28.85
C LEU A 228 15.86 4.84 29.11
N ASN A 229 15.66 4.09 30.21
CA ASN A 229 14.40 3.41 30.54
C ASN A 229 13.94 2.44 29.43
N ALA A 230 14.89 1.81 28.73
CA ALA A 230 14.65 0.86 27.67
C ALA A 230 14.98 -0.58 28.09
N ALA A 231 14.19 -1.53 27.62
CA ALA A 231 14.41 -2.95 27.80
C ALA A 231 15.10 -3.56 26.58
N VAL A 232 16.04 -4.47 26.82
CA VAL A 232 16.74 -5.23 25.78
C VAL A 232 16.16 -6.63 25.74
N ASN A 233 15.72 -7.07 24.57
CA ASN A 233 15.33 -8.46 24.31
C ASN A 233 16.25 -9.04 23.24
N VAL A 234 16.92 -10.14 23.57
CA VAL A 234 17.72 -10.89 22.61
C VAL A 234 16.77 -11.62 21.67
N LEU A 235 16.79 -11.31 20.37
CA LEU A 235 15.97 -12.00 19.39
C LEU A 235 16.69 -13.23 18.84
N LEU A 236 17.93 -13.07 18.37
CA LEU A 236 18.66 -14.15 17.71
C LEU A 236 20.13 -14.13 18.12
N THR A 237 20.74 -15.30 18.24
CA THR A 237 22.17 -15.44 18.57
C THR A 237 22.83 -16.48 17.68
N TYR A 238 24.11 -16.27 17.39
CA TYR A 238 24.97 -17.14 16.59
C TYR A 238 26.25 -17.42 17.38
N ASN A 239 26.60 -18.69 17.58
CA ASN A 239 27.82 -19.14 18.28
C ASN A 239 27.93 -18.65 19.74
N VAL A 240 26.81 -18.52 20.45
CA VAL A 240 26.77 -18.11 21.88
C VAL A 240 26.23 -19.25 22.75
N GLY A 241 25.38 -20.13 22.21
CA GLY A 241 24.58 -21.08 22.96
C GLY A 241 23.29 -20.48 23.53
N GLY A 242 22.21 -21.25 23.58
CA GLY A 242 20.96 -20.90 24.28
C GLY A 242 19.69 -21.26 23.52
N ASP A 243 18.53 -20.91 24.09
CA ASP A 243 17.21 -21.24 23.51
C ASP A 243 16.91 -20.48 22.21
N LYS A 244 17.60 -19.35 21.98
CA LYS A 244 17.45 -18.48 20.79
C LYS A 244 18.66 -18.55 19.84
N GLU A 245 19.38 -19.67 19.87
CA GLU A 245 20.49 -19.92 18.96
C GLU A 245 19.97 -20.31 17.56
N ALA A 246 20.47 -19.61 16.54
CA ALA A 246 20.23 -19.91 15.14
C ALA A 246 20.86 -21.25 14.74
N GLN A 247 20.32 -21.88 13.70
CA GLN A 247 20.97 -23.09 13.18
C GLN A 247 22.32 -22.72 12.54
N PRO A 248 23.39 -23.51 12.72
CA PRO A 248 24.70 -23.17 12.19
C PRO A 248 24.67 -23.18 10.66
N SER A 249 24.70 -22.00 10.04
CA SER A 249 24.77 -21.85 8.58
C SER A 249 26.23 -21.67 8.16
N THR A 250 26.79 -22.68 7.50
CA THR A 250 28.14 -22.72 6.91
C THR A 250 29.34 -22.53 7.85
N THR A 251 30.27 -23.48 7.76
CA THR A 251 31.43 -23.74 8.62
C THR A 251 32.57 -22.69 8.59
N LYS A 252 32.30 -21.40 8.38
CA LYS A 252 33.35 -20.37 8.26
C LYS A 252 33.34 -19.26 9.31
N ASP A 253 32.20 -18.94 9.92
CA ASP A 253 32.14 -17.85 10.92
C ASP A 253 32.08 -18.42 12.34
N SER A 254 33.23 -18.40 13.03
CA SER A 254 33.34 -18.77 14.45
C SER A 254 33.01 -17.61 15.40
N SER A 255 32.62 -16.45 14.88
CA SER A 255 32.36 -15.26 15.68
C SER A 255 30.99 -15.30 16.34
N SER A 256 30.95 -14.96 17.63
CA SER A 256 29.73 -14.82 18.42
C SER A 256 29.03 -13.49 18.09
N HIS A 257 27.80 -13.52 17.60
CA HIS A 257 27.04 -12.31 17.27
C HIS A 257 25.54 -12.56 17.42
N GLY A 258 24.72 -11.51 17.36
CA GLY A 258 23.28 -11.66 17.53
C GLY A 258 22.48 -10.38 17.30
N LYS A 259 21.16 -10.54 17.19
CA LYS A 259 20.20 -9.45 16.98
C LYS A 259 19.44 -9.17 18.26
N LEU A 260 19.42 -7.91 18.68
CA LEU A 260 18.73 -7.42 19.86
C LEU A 260 17.59 -6.48 19.45
N LEU A 261 16.48 -6.55 20.18
CA LEU A 261 15.41 -5.57 20.13
C LEU A 261 15.51 -4.71 21.38
N ILE A 262 15.76 -3.42 21.20
CA ILE A 262 15.79 -2.44 22.29
C ILE A 262 14.52 -1.61 22.18
N ARG A 263 13.67 -1.64 23.21
CA ARG A 263 12.39 -0.91 23.22
C ARG A 263 12.30 -0.02 24.46
N GLN A 264 11.99 1.26 24.24
CA GLN A 264 11.80 2.20 25.32
C GLN A 264 10.48 1.95 26.05
N THR A 265 10.49 2.07 27.37
CA THR A 265 9.27 2.03 28.18
C THR A 265 8.56 3.37 28.06
N PRO A 266 7.33 3.43 27.52
CA PRO A 266 6.63 4.70 27.35
C PRO A 266 6.30 5.29 28.72
N ALA A 267 6.62 6.58 28.92
CA ALA A 267 6.24 7.31 30.12
C ALA A 267 4.76 7.70 30.09
N THR A 268 4.24 7.97 28.88
CA THR A 268 2.86 8.39 28.65
C THR A 268 2.17 7.54 27.58
N ALA A 269 0.82 7.54 27.57
CA ALA A 269 0.05 6.82 26.55
C ALA A 269 0.21 7.38 25.12
N GLU A 270 0.83 8.56 24.98
CA GLU A 270 1.09 9.22 23.71
C GLU A 270 2.31 8.64 22.99
N GLU A 271 3.32 8.24 23.77
CA GLU A 271 4.58 7.62 23.32
C GLU A 271 4.41 6.15 22.91
N VAL A 272 3.26 5.54 23.22
CA VAL A 272 2.98 4.15 22.83
C VAL A 272 2.97 4.02 21.30
N ILE A 273 3.85 3.15 20.81
CA ILE A 273 4.04 2.89 19.38
C ILE A 273 2.76 2.27 18.82
N GLU A 274 2.17 2.88 17.79
CA GLU A 274 0.98 2.36 17.12
C GLU A 274 1.33 1.84 15.73
N THR A 275 1.09 0.56 15.48
CA THR A 275 1.17 -0.03 14.13
C THR A 275 -0.22 -0.44 13.66
N ARG A 276 -0.69 0.13 12.54
CA ARG A 276 -1.99 -0.20 11.95
C ARG A 276 -1.86 -1.27 10.87
N ILE A 277 -2.61 -2.35 11.04
CA ILE A 277 -2.64 -3.47 10.10
C ILE A 277 -4.05 -3.69 9.60
N ALA A 278 -4.23 -3.64 8.28
CA ALA A 278 -5.50 -3.96 7.64
C ALA A 278 -5.57 -5.44 7.32
N VAL A 279 -6.62 -6.13 7.79
CA VAL A 279 -6.83 -7.56 7.53
C VAL A 279 -7.80 -7.73 6.39
N VAL A 280 -7.34 -8.33 5.29
CA VAL A 280 -8.10 -8.50 4.05
C VAL A 280 -8.11 -9.94 3.57
N GLY A 281 -9.10 -10.31 2.76
CA GLY A 281 -9.21 -11.68 2.21
C GLY A 281 -10.65 -12.07 1.91
N ASN A 282 -10.84 -13.19 1.21
CA ASN A 282 -12.15 -13.68 0.79
C ASN A 282 -13.05 -14.07 1.97
N VAL A 283 -14.34 -14.28 1.70
CA VAL A 283 -15.27 -14.95 2.62
C VAL A 283 -14.67 -16.32 3.00
N ASP A 284 -14.81 -16.69 4.28
CA ASP A 284 -14.30 -17.95 4.84
C ASP A 284 -12.78 -18.14 4.88
N ALA A 285 -11.99 -17.11 4.55
CA ALA A 285 -10.53 -17.10 4.71
C ALA A 285 -10.05 -17.07 6.17
N GLY A 286 -10.96 -17.02 7.16
CA GLY A 286 -10.62 -17.05 8.58
C GLY A 286 -10.15 -15.72 9.18
N LYS A 287 -10.41 -14.58 8.52
CA LYS A 287 -10.00 -13.22 8.98
C LYS A 287 -10.39 -12.91 10.44
N SER A 288 -11.70 -12.86 10.71
CA SER A 288 -12.21 -12.54 12.04
C SER A 288 -11.92 -13.65 13.05
N THR A 289 -11.80 -14.91 12.60
CA THR A 289 -11.38 -16.01 13.46
C THR A 289 -9.94 -15.80 13.94
N MET A 290 -9.01 -15.52 13.02
CA MET A 290 -7.60 -15.28 13.34
C MET A 290 -7.44 -14.05 14.24
N LEU A 291 -8.12 -12.95 13.93
CA LEU A 291 -8.14 -11.77 14.81
C LEU A 291 -8.63 -12.10 16.22
N GLY A 292 -9.67 -12.92 16.35
CA GLY A 292 -10.17 -13.37 17.64
C GLY A 292 -9.14 -14.18 18.42
N VAL A 293 -8.42 -15.09 17.75
CA VAL A 293 -7.37 -15.93 18.36
C VAL A 293 -6.15 -15.10 18.77
N LEU A 294 -5.70 -14.19 17.91
CA LEU A 294 -4.59 -13.29 18.22
C LEU A 294 -4.91 -12.40 19.43
N VAL A 295 -6.04 -11.70 19.41
CA VAL A 295 -6.36 -10.66 20.40
C VAL A 295 -6.83 -11.25 21.73
N LYS A 296 -7.54 -12.39 21.72
CA LYS A 296 -8.09 -13.00 22.94
C LYS A 296 -7.23 -14.14 23.49
N GLY A 297 -6.26 -14.64 22.74
CA GLY A 297 -5.35 -15.72 23.15
C GLY A 297 -5.97 -17.12 23.17
N ASN A 298 -7.29 -17.27 23.03
CA ASN A 298 -7.96 -18.56 22.98
C ASN A 298 -7.99 -19.11 21.56
N LEU A 299 -7.69 -20.39 21.40
CA LEU A 299 -7.83 -21.11 20.12
C LEU A 299 -9.31 -21.22 19.70
N ASP A 300 -9.52 -21.34 18.40
CA ASP A 300 -10.84 -21.54 17.83
C ASP A 300 -11.28 -23.00 17.94
N ASP A 301 -12.57 -23.24 18.08
CA ASP A 301 -13.14 -24.60 18.16
C ASP A 301 -13.46 -25.22 16.78
N GLY A 302 -13.00 -24.57 15.71
CA GLY A 302 -13.32 -24.93 14.32
C GLY A 302 -14.75 -24.58 13.89
N ARG A 303 -15.60 -24.10 14.81
CA ARG A 303 -16.97 -23.64 14.55
C ARG A 303 -17.09 -22.11 14.59
N GLY A 304 -15.98 -21.42 14.85
CA GLY A 304 -15.91 -19.97 14.85
C GLY A 304 -16.26 -19.33 16.19
N LYS A 305 -16.07 -20.02 17.32
CA LYS A 305 -16.19 -19.41 18.65
C LYS A 305 -15.34 -18.15 18.80
N ALA A 306 -14.15 -18.11 18.20
CA ALA A 306 -13.29 -16.94 18.23
C ALA A 306 -13.92 -15.73 17.51
N ARG A 307 -14.50 -15.92 16.32
CA ARG A 307 -15.10 -14.84 15.51
C ARG A 307 -16.39 -14.26 16.09
N VAL A 308 -17.19 -15.06 16.81
CA VAL A 308 -18.47 -14.58 17.41
C VAL A 308 -18.22 -13.44 18.39
N ASN A 309 -17.07 -13.42 19.07
CA ASN A 309 -16.70 -12.35 19.99
C ASN A 309 -16.40 -11.01 19.30
N LEU A 310 -16.23 -10.99 17.97
CA LEU A 310 -15.90 -9.79 17.20
C LEU A 310 -17.13 -9.18 16.50
N PHE A 311 -18.21 -9.95 16.35
CA PHE A 311 -19.42 -9.45 15.69
C PHE A 311 -20.11 -8.39 16.54
N ARG A 312 -20.45 -7.27 15.89
CA ARG A 312 -21.03 -6.10 16.54
C ARG A 312 -22.52 -5.98 16.27
N HIS A 313 -22.96 -6.48 15.12
CA HIS A 313 -24.33 -6.33 14.67
C HIS A 313 -25.08 -7.68 14.67
N LYS A 314 -26.40 -7.62 14.91
CA LYS A 314 -27.26 -8.81 14.96
C LYS A 314 -27.21 -9.63 13.66
N HIS A 315 -27.23 -8.97 12.51
CA HIS A 315 -27.14 -9.65 11.21
C HIS A 315 -25.76 -10.27 10.94
N GLU A 316 -24.68 -9.81 11.58
CA GLU A 316 -23.36 -10.47 11.50
C GLU A 316 -23.37 -11.78 12.27
N ILE A 317 -24.06 -11.83 13.42
CA ILE A 317 -24.24 -13.04 14.22
C ILE A 317 -25.13 -14.05 13.48
N GLU A 318 -26.24 -13.60 12.90
CA GLU A 318 -27.17 -14.44 12.15
C GLU A 318 -26.56 -14.97 10.84
N SER A 319 -25.88 -14.12 10.07
CA SER A 319 -25.26 -14.52 8.79
C SER A 319 -23.89 -15.19 8.93
N GLY A 320 -23.24 -15.04 10.09
CA GLY A 320 -21.87 -15.47 10.33
C GLY A 320 -20.82 -14.71 9.50
N ARG A 321 -21.17 -13.54 8.95
CA ARG A 321 -20.33 -12.77 8.02
C ARG A 321 -20.12 -11.33 8.52
N THR A 322 -18.87 -10.87 8.49
CA THR A 322 -18.49 -9.49 8.81
C THR A 322 -19.00 -8.53 7.73
N SER A 323 -19.70 -7.49 8.16
CA SER A 323 -20.32 -6.48 7.28
C SER A 323 -19.77 -5.07 7.47
N SER A 324 -19.20 -4.82 8.65
CA SER A 324 -18.70 -3.51 9.10
C SER A 324 -17.18 -3.51 9.24
N VAL A 325 -16.56 -2.33 9.22
CA VAL A 325 -15.14 -2.19 9.56
C VAL A 325 -14.99 -2.33 11.08
N GLY A 326 -14.39 -3.43 11.50
CA GLY A 326 -14.04 -3.67 12.90
C GLY A 326 -12.66 -3.11 13.22
N MET A 327 -12.46 -2.69 14.46
CA MET A 327 -11.12 -2.40 14.98
C MET A 327 -10.89 -3.27 16.21
N GLU A 328 -9.72 -3.88 16.31
CA GLU A 328 -9.25 -4.62 17.48
C GLU A 328 -7.79 -4.28 17.75
N ILE A 329 -7.35 -4.46 19.00
CA ILE A 329 -5.98 -4.15 19.39
C ILE A 329 -5.27 -5.32 20.04
N MET A 330 -3.97 -5.43 19.80
CA MET A 330 -3.04 -6.35 20.47
C MET A 330 -1.89 -5.53 21.03
N GLY A 331 -1.54 -5.78 22.29
CA GLY A 331 -0.46 -5.07 22.97
C GLY A 331 0.76 -5.97 23.18
N PHE A 332 1.95 -5.38 23.02
CA PHE A 332 3.22 -5.97 23.41
C PHE A 332 3.85 -5.14 24.52
N ASP A 333 4.41 -5.82 25.52
CA ASP A 333 5.18 -5.16 26.56
C ASP A 333 6.57 -4.70 26.05
N THR A 334 7.37 -4.16 26.96
CA THR A 334 8.74 -3.70 26.69
C THR A 334 9.68 -4.87 26.34
N HIS A 335 9.41 -6.06 26.86
CA HIS A 335 10.17 -7.27 26.58
C HIS A 335 9.71 -7.97 25.29
N GLY A 336 8.60 -7.57 24.68
CA GLY A 336 8.06 -8.15 23.45
C GLY A 336 7.06 -9.30 23.66
N GLU A 337 6.60 -9.53 24.88
CA GLU A 337 5.56 -10.50 25.20
C GLU A 337 4.15 -9.90 25.02
N VAL A 338 3.18 -10.75 24.69
CA VAL A 338 1.80 -10.30 24.46
C VAL A 338 1.13 -9.95 25.78
N VAL A 339 0.60 -8.74 25.88
CA VAL A 339 -0.13 -8.26 27.05
C VAL A 339 -1.47 -9.02 27.18
N THR A 340 -1.51 -9.96 28.11
CA THR A 340 -2.69 -10.75 28.46
C THR A 340 -3.07 -10.55 29.94
N SER A 341 -4.26 -11.00 30.32
CA SER A 341 -4.67 -10.97 31.73
C SER A 341 -3.93 -12.05 32.50
N SER A 342 -3.33 -11.68 33.64
CA SER A 342 -2.75 -12.63 34.59
C SER A 342 -3.78 -13.54 35.25
N VAL A 343 -5.05 -13.12 35.29
CA VAL A 343 -6.16 -13.92 35.80
C VAL A 343 -6.80 -14.70 34.65
N PRO A 344 -6.83 -16.05 34.72
CA PRO A 344 -7.48 -16.88 33.72
C PRO A 344 -8.95 -16.47 33.52
N GLY A 345 -9.36 -16.28 32.27
CA GLY A 345 -10.75 -15.95 31.91
C GLY A 345 -11.14 -14.47 32.03
N ARG A 346 -10.36 -13.62 32.70
CA ARG A 346 -10.59 -12.17 32.68
C ARG A 346 -10.09 -11.59 31.35
N LYS A 347 -10.94 -10.82 30.67
CA LYS A 347 -10.59 -10.09 29.46
C LYS A 347 -10.12 -8.69 29.84
N LEU A 348 -8.96 -8.28 29.34
CA LEU A 348 -8.49 -6.91 29.49
C LEU A 348 -9.31 -5.96 28.62
N THR A 349 -9.57 -4.77 29.16
CA THR A 349 -10.15 -3.66 28.40
C THR A 349 -9.09 -3.02 27.50
N TRP A 350 -9.52 -2.27 26.49
CA TRP A 350 -8.58 -1.61 25.58
C TRP A 350 -7.69 -0.59 26.30
N ALA A 351 -8.23 0.10 27.31
CA ALA A 351 -7.47 1.03 28.13
C ALA A 351 -6.36 0.31 28.90
N GLU A 352 -6.67 -0.82 29.55
CA GLU A 352 -5.66 -1.63 30.26
C GLU A 352 -4.57 -2.16 29.32
N ILE A 353 -4.94 -2.59 28.11
CA ILE A 353 -3.96 -3.04 27.09
C ILE A 353 -3.07 -1.87 26.70
N GLY A 354 -3.63 -0.71 26.35
CA GLY A 354 -2.86 0.45 25.93
C GLY A 354 -1.90 0.97 27.00
N THR A 355 -2.31 0.99 28.28
CA THR A 355 -1.45 1.46 29.39
C THR A 355 -0.31 0.48 29.72
N ARG A 356 -0.51 -0.82 29.53
CA ARG A 356 0.51 -1.85 29.84
C ARG A 356 1.46 -2.15 28.67
N SER A 357 1.15 -1.65 27.47
CA SER A 357 1.89 -1.98 26.26
C SER A 357 2.89 -0.88 25.91
N ALA A 358 4.08 -1.27 25.51
CA ALA A 358 5.03 -0.37 24.86
C ALA A 358 4.71 -0.20 23.37
N LYS A 359 4.13 -1.25 22.76
CA LYS A 359 3.71 -1.25 21.35
C LYS A 359 2.32 -1.83 21.21
N VAL A 360 1.47 -1.17 20.43
CA VAL A 360 0.10 -1.59 20.16
C VAL A 360 -0.12 -1.78 18.67
N ILE A 361 -0.53 -2.98 18.28
CA ILE A 361 -0.98 -3.29 16.95
C ILE A 361 -2.49 -3.10 16.87
N SER A 362 -2.91 -2.23 15.97
CA SER A 362 -4.30 -1.94 15.68
C SER A 362 -4.73 -2.65 14.40
N PHE A 363 -5.54 -3.69 14.56
CA PHE A 363 -6.12 -4.41 13.45
C PHE A 363 -7.40 -3.75 12.96
N THR A 364 -7.51 -3.58 11.64
CA THR A 364 -8.74 -3.19 10.97
C THR A 364 -9.32 -4.42 10.28
N ASP A 365 -10.41 -4.98 10.80
CA ASP A 365 -11.11 -6.12 10.21
C ASP A 365 -11.96 -5.63 9.03
N LEU A 366 -11.59 -6.03 7.82
CA LEU A 366 -12.27 -5.62 6.60
C LEU A 366 -13.16 -6.75 6.07
N ALA A 367 -14.32 -6.37 5.55
CA ALA A 367 -15.30 -7.32 5.06
C ALA A 367 -14.77 -8.13 3.86
N GLY A 368 -15.08 -9.43 3.84
CA GLY A 368 -14.60 -10.35 2.80
C GLY A 368 -15.52 -10.51 1.60
N HIS A 369 -16.78 -10.11 1.72
CA HIS A 369 -17.80 -10.36 0.70
C HIS A 369 -17.89 -9.20 -0.29
N GLU A 370 -18.10 -9.51 -1.57
CA GLU A 370 -18.29 -8.55 -2.66
C GLU A 370 -19.31 -7.44 -2.38
N ARG A 371 -20.41 -7.74 -1.67
CA ARG A 371 -21.44 -6.75 -1.31
C ARG A 371 -20.90 -5.63 -0.41
N TYR A 372 -19.87 -5.92 0.38
CA TYR A 372 -19.28 -4.99 1.36
C TYR A 372 -17.93 -4.43 0.89
N LEU A 373 -17.61 -4.59 -0.39
CA LEU A 373 -16.36 -4.13 -0.98
C LEU A 373 -16.16 -2.61 -0.87
N ARG A 374 -17.26 -1.84 -0.94
CA ARG A 374 -17.22 -0.40 -0.66
C ARG A 374 -16.69 -0.11 0.75
N THR A 375 -17.10 -0.90 1.72
CA THR A 375 -16.65 -0.83 3.11
C THR A 375 -15.18 -1.18 3.25
N THR A 376 -14.70 -2.20 2.50
CA THR A 376 -13.29 -2.61 2.48
C THR A 376 -12.38 -1.56 1.85
N VAL A 377 -12.79 -1.00 0.72
CA VAL A 377 -12.08 0.12 0.06
C VAL A 377 -11.98 1.33 0.99
N PHE A 378 -13.11 1.70 1.59
CA PHE A 378 -13.14 2.78 2.57
C PHE A 378 -12.18 2.49 3.73
N GLY A 379 -12.21 1.29 4.30
CA GLY A 379 -11.32 0.93 5.39
C GLY A 379 -9.83 1.01 5.02
N LEU A 380 -9.43 0.56 3.83
CA LEU A 380 -8.04 0.66 3.36
C LEU A 380 -7.58 2.11 3.11
N LEU A 381 -8.45 2.97 2.58
CA LEU A 381 -8.12 4.36 2.27
C LEU A 381 -8.19 5.28 3.51
N SER A 382 -9.19 5.07 4.35
CA SER A 382 -9.52 5.91 5.49
C SER A 382 -8.63 5.61 6.70
N SER A 383 -8.29 4.34 6.95
CA SER A 383 -7.42 3.97 8.09
C SER A 383 -5.93 4.16 7.84
N ALA A 384 -5.53 4.42 6.58
CA ALA A 384 -4.14 4.53 6.14
C ALA A 384 -3.23 3.49 6.85
N PRO A 385 -3.47 2.18 6.62
CA PRO A 385 -2.76 1.12 7.32
C PRO A 385 -1.29 1.10 6.92
N ASN A 386 -0.42 0.82 7.90
CA ASN A 386 1.02 0.70 7.67
C ASN A 386 1.33 -0.62 6.94
N TYR A 387 0.60 -1.67 7.27
CA TYR A 387 0.75 -3.00 6.68
C TYR A 387 -0.60 -3.64 6.33
N CYS A 388 -0.58 -4.60 5.40
CA CYS A 388 -1.76 -5.35 5.01
C CYS A 388 -1.55 -6.86 5.21
N LEU A 389 -2.42 -7.48 6.01
CA LEU A 389 -2.46 -8.91 6.27
C LEU A 389 -3.46 -9.57 5.32
N LEU A 390 -2.96 -10.22 4.28
CA LEU A 390 -3.76 -10.95 3.29
C LEU A 390 -4.01 -12.39 3.77
N MET A 391 -5.28 -12.66 4.05
CA MET A 391 -5.76 -13.93 4.54
C MET A 391 -6.24 -14.81 3.40
N VAL A 392 -5.67 -16.01 3.34
CA VAL A 392 -5.96 -17.01 2.30
C VAL A 392 -6.31 -18.32 3.01
N ALA A 393 -7.35 -19.01 2.58
CA ALA A 393 -7.62 -20.35 3.09
C ALA A 393 -6.82 -21.38 2.26
N ALA A 394 -6.24 -22.38 2.93
CA ALA A 394 -5.45 -23.43 2.29
C ALA A 394 -6.24 -24.20 1.22
N ASN A 395 -7.54 -24.44 1.46
CA ASN A 395 -8.42 -25.20 0.58
C ASN A 395 -8.81 -24.48 -0.72
N ASN A 396 -9.08 -23.18 -0.64
CA ASN A 396 -9.62 -22.40 -1.76
C ASN A 396 -8.56 -21.56 -2.47
N GLY A 397 -7.44 -21.28 -1.82
CA GLY A 397 -6.38 -20.42 -2.35
C GLY A 397 -6.84 -18.99 -2.66
N LEU A 398 -6.11 -18.32 -3.56
CA LEU A 398 -6.33 -16.91 -3.88
C LEU A 398 -7.40 -16.76 -4.97
N ILE A 399 -8.67 -16.64 -4.59
CA ILE A 399 -9.84 -16.53 -5.49
C ILE A 399 -10.70 -15.30 -5.16
N GLY A 400 -11.38 -14.79 -6.19
CA GLY A 400 -12.40 -13.73 -6.08
C GLY A 400 -11.87 -12.47 -5.41
N MET A 401 -12.47 -12.13 -4.27
CA MET A 401 -12.17 -10.94 -3.48
C MET A 401 -10.74 -10.87 -2.96
N SER A 402 -10.07 -12.00 -2.68
CA SER A 402 -8.68 -11.95 -2.22
C SER A 402 -7.74 -11.35 -3.27
N LYS A 403 -8.00 -11.61 -4.57
CA LYS A 403 -7.21 -11.00 -5.66
C LYS A 403 -7.49 -9.50 -5.76
N GLU A 404 -8.74 -9.11 -5.57
CA GLU A 404 -9.13 -7.70 -5.56
C GLU A 404 -8.50 -6.94 -4.40
N HIS A 405 -8.53 -7.50 -3.19
CA HIS A 405 -7.90 -6.90 -2.03
C HIS A 405 -6.37 -6.81 -2.19
N LEU A 406 -5.73 -7.84 -2.75
CA LEU A 406 -4.31 -7.79 -3.09
C LEU A 406 -4.02 -6.66 -4.10
N GLY A 407 -4.84 -6.54 -5.15
CA GLY A 407 -4.71 -5.47 -6.13
C GLY A 407 -4.85 -4.07 -5.52
N LEU A 408 -5.76 -3.90 -4.55
CA LEU A 408 -5.92 -2.63 -3.81
C LEU A 408 -4.74 -2.34 -2.87
N ALA A 409 -4.21 -3.35 -2.18
CA ALA A 409 -3.04 -3.15 -1.32
C ALA A 409 -1.80 -2.76 -2.13
N LEU A 410 -1.58 -3.42 -3.28
CA LEU A 410 -0.51 -3.09 -4.23
C LEU A 410 -0.70 -1.69 -4.83
N ALA A 411 -1.92 -1.34 -5.22
CA ALA A 411 -2.27 -0.01 -5.73
C ALA A 411 -1.97 1.13 -4.75
N LEU A 412 -2.18 0.86 -3.46
CA LEU A 412 -1.95 1.82 -2.39
C LEU A 412 -0.51 1.81 -1.87
N ASN A 413 0.36 0.98 -2.42
CA ASN A 413 1.73 0.75 -1.97
C ASN A 413 1.81 0.36 -0.49
N VAL A 414 0.86 -0.45 -0.02
CA VAL A 414 0.89 -0.96 1.34
C VAL A 414 1.65 -2.29 1.33
N PRO A 415 2.72 -2.47 2.14
CA PRO A 415 3.42 -3.74 2.21
C PRO A 415 2.47 -4.86 2.67
N VAL A 416 2.53 -5.99 1.96
CA VAL A 416 1.61 -7.13 2.14
C VAL A 416 2.33 -8.30 2.77
N MET A 417 1.73 -8.86 3.81
CA MET A 417 2.10 -10.15 4.39
C MET A 417 0.95 -11.13 4.18
N VAL A 418 1.26 -12.38 3.88
CA VAL A 418 0.27 -13.41 3.56
C VAL A 418 0.21 -14.42 4.69
N VAL A 419 -0.99 -14.78 5.11
CA VAL A 419 -1.20 -15.87 6.06
C VAL A 419 -2.21 -16.85 5.48
N ILE A 420 -1.74 -18.09 5.30
CA ILE A 420 -2.51 -19.24 4.82
C ILE A 420 -3.11 -19.93 6.04
N THR A 421 -4.44 -19.93 6.16
CA THR A 421 -5.16 -20.52 7.29
C THR A 421 -5.76 -21.87 6.94
N LYS A 422 -6.25 -22.60 7.96
CA LYS A 422 -6.96 -23.88 7.83
C LYS A 422 -6.08 -25.00 7.27
N ILE A 423 -4.80 -25.00 7.61
CA ILE A 423 -3.86 -26.06 7.21
C ILE A 423 -4.19 -27.41 7.85
N ASP A 424 -4.92 -27.40 8.97
CA ASP A 424 -5.39 -28.56 9.72
C ASP A 424 -6.42 -29.41 8.97
N ILE A 425 -7.24 -28.78 8.12
CA ILE A 425 -8.32 -29.47 7.37
C ILE A 425 -7.87 -29.78 5.93
N CYS A 426 -6.86 -29.09 5.42
CA CYS A 426 -6.48 -29.18 4.02
C CYS A 426 -5.56 -30.39 3.76
N PRO A 427 -5.86 -31.25 2.77
CA PRO A 427 -4.91 -32.28 2.36
C PRO A 427 -3.64 -31.63 1.76
N PRO A 428 -2.46 -32.26 1.93
CA PRO A 428 -1.17 -31.65 1.57
C PRO A 428 -1.05 -31.35 0.07
N GLN A 429 -1.65 -32.17 -0.79
CA GLN A 429 -1.60 -31.94 -2.25
C GLN A 429 -2.30 -30.65 -2.67
N ILE A 430 -3.43 -30.31 -2.02
CA ILE A 430 -4.16 -29.07 -2.32
C ILE A 430 -3.41 -27.86 -1.76
N LEU A 431 -2.80 -28.01 -0.57
CA LEU A 431 -1.98 -26.95 0.02
C LEU A 431 -0.80 -26.57 -0.89
N GLU A 432 -0.08 -27.56 -1.43
CA GLU A 432 1.02 -27.33 -2.38
C GLU A 432 0.56 -26.63 -3.66
N GLN A 433 -0.62 -26.99 -4.18
CA GLN A 433 -1.22 -26.31 -5.33
C GLN A 433 -1.53 -24.84 -5.02
N THR A 434 -2.14 -24.57 -3.85
CA THR A 434 -2.44 -23.22 -3.37
C THR A 434 -1.16 -22.39 -3.21
N VAL A 435 -0.12 -22.96 -2.60
CA VAL A 435 1.19 -22.34 -2.42
C VAL A 435 1.84 -22.01 -3.77
N THR A 436 1.78 -22.93 -4.72
CA THR A 436 2.31 -22.73 -6.08
C THR A 436 1.56 -21.61 -6.81
N GLN A 437 0.23 -21.61 -6.73
CA GLN A 437 -0.60 -20.57 -7.32
C GLN A 437 -0.28 -19.20 -6.70
N LEU A 438 -0.17 -19.13 -5.38
CA LEU A 438 0.10 -17.90 -4.66
C LEU A 438 1.49 -17.34 -5.02
N THR A 439 2.50 -18.19 -5.02
CA THR A 439 3.88 -17.86 -5.44
C THR A 439 3.90 -17.30 -6.86
N ARG A 440 3.17 -17.92 -7.79
CA ARG A 440 3.06 -17.45 -9.18
C ARG A 440 2.43 -16.06 -9.29
N ILE A 441 1.41 -15.78 -8.48
CA ILE A 441 0.71 -14.49 -8.48
C ILE A 441 1.59 -13.40 -7.85
N LEU A 442 2.29 -13.69 -6.75
CA LEU A 442 3.18 -12.74 -6.09
C LEU A 442 4.42 -12.39 -6.95
N LYS A 443 5.00 -13.39 -7.64
CA LYS A 443 6.12 -13.18 -8.56
C LYS A 443 5.70 -12.57 -9.91
N SER A 444 4.40 -12.44 -10.17
CA SER A 444 3.92 -11.84 -11.40
C SER A 444 4.43 -10.38 -11.52
N PRO A 445 4.67 -9.86 -12.74
CA PRO A 445 5.23 -8.53 -12.99
C PRO A 445 4.35 -7.40 -12.45
N GLY A 446 3.14 -7.71 -11.98
CA GLY A 446 2.26 -6.76 -11.36
C GLY A 446 2.20 -6.76 -9.84
N ALA A 447 2.78 -7.76 -9.18
CA ALA A 447 3.01 -7.72 -7.74
C ALA A 447 4.50 -7.49 -7.44
N ARG A 448 5.41 -8.03 -8.28
CA ARG A 448 6.88 -7.93 -8.14
C ARG A 448 7.37 -8.25 -6.73
N LYS A 449 6.67 -9.17 -6.04
CA LYS A 449 7.02 -9.57 -4.68
C LYS A 449 7.85 -10.85 -4.69
N ILE A 450 8.77 -10.93 -3.73
CA ILE A 450 9.57 -12.11 -3.44
C ILE A 450 8.89 -12.85 -2.29
N PRO A 451 8.20 -13.97 -2.54
CA PRO A 451 7.57 -14.76 -1.50
C PRO A 451 8.63 -15.47 -0.64
N VAL A 452 8.58 -15.26 0.67
CA VAL A 452 9.43 -15.93 1.66
C VAL A 452 8.54 -16.75 2.59
N PHE A 453 8.75 -18.06 2.64
CA PHE A 453 7.98 -18.93 3.52
C PHE A 453 8.66 -19.00 4.87
N ILE A 454 7.94 -18.64 5.92
CA ILE A 454 8.48 -18.62 7.27
C ILE A 454 8.01 -19.89 7.99
N LYS A 455 8.98 -20.71 8.40
CA LYS A 455 8.76 -21.95 9.16
C LYS A 455 9.49 -21.94 10.49
N THR A 456 10.59 -21.21 10.59
CA THR A 456 11.42 -21.14 11.79
C THR A 456 11.36 -19.77 12.44
N TYR A 457 11.74 -19.73 13.71
CA TYR A 457 11.87 -18.49 14.46
C TYR A 457 12.95 -17.57 13.85
N GLU A 458 14.09 -18.13 13.45
CA GLU A 458 15.18 -17.41 12.78
C GLU A 458 14.72 -16.71 11.49
N GLU A 459 14.06 -17.45 10.59
CA GLU A 459 13.51 -16.88 9.34
C GLU A 459 12.52 -15.74 9.64
N THR A 460 11.76 -15.86 10.73
CA THR A 460 10.82 -14.82 11.16
C THR A 460 11.53 -13.51 11.50
N VAL A 461 12.60 -13.58 12.31
CA VAL A 461 13.36 -12.41 12.75
C VAL A 461 14.06 -11.74 11.57
N LEU A 462 14.75 -12.51 10.73
CA LEU A 462 15.45 -11.98 9.56
C LEU A 462 14.49 -11.34 8.57
N THR A 463 13.36 -12.00 8.29
CA THR A 463 12.35 -11.48 7.36
C THR A 463 11.68 -10.23 7.92
N ALA A 464 11.37 -10.18 9.22
CA ALA A 464 10.75 -9.01 9.85
C ALA A 464 11.65 -7.77 9.77
N THR A 465 12.96 -7.96 10.00
CA THR A 465 13.97 -6.90 9.92
C THR A 465 14.05 -6.33 8.50
N GLN A 466 14.04 -7.20 7.48
CA GLN A 466 14.15 -6.78 6.08
C GLN A 466 12.82 -6.39 5.43
N PHE A 467 11.69 -6.50 6.14
CA PHE A 467 10.35 -6.29 5.59
C PHE A 467 10.08 -4.83 5.19
N VAL A 468 10.90 -3.88 5.66
CA VAL A 468 10.91 -2.50 5.17
C VAL A 468 11.15 -2.46 3.65
N SER A 469 11.93 -3.42 3.13
CA SER A 469 12.07 -3.58 1.68
C SER A 469 10.73 -4.03 1.09
N GLN A 470 10.04 -3.10 0.41
CA GLN A 470 8.68 -3.27 -0.10
C GLN A 470 8.52 -4.48 -1.06
N ARG A 471 9.60 -5.14 -1.48
CA ARG A 471 9.60 -6.29 -2.39
C ARG A 471 9.36 -7.63 -1.67
N ILE A 472 9.71 -7.76 -0.40
CA ILE A 472 9.57 -9.04 0.31
C ILE A 472 8.10 -9.25 0.71
N CYS A 473 7.59 -10.47 0.53
CA CYS A 473 6.26 -10.87 0.98
C CYS A 473 6.35 -12.13 1.85
N PRO A 474 6.33 -11.99 3.19
CA PRO A 474 6.35 -13.12 4.09
C PRO A 474 5.05 -13.93 3.99
N ILE A 475 5.17 -15.25 4.05
CA ILE A 475 4.05 -16.19 3.99
C ILE A 475 4.12 -17.10 5.21
N PHE A 476 3.07 -17.06 6.04
CA PHE A 476 2.90 -17.96 7.17
C PHE A 476 1.83 -19.00 6.86
N GLN A 477 2.03 -20.23 7.33
CA GLN A 477 1.04 -21.30 7.28
C GLN A 477 0.55 -21.54 8.70
N VAL A 478 -0.72 -21.26 8.99
CA VAL A 478 -1.25 -21.27 10.34
C VAL A 478 -2.54 -22.07 10.48
N SER A 479 -2.77 -22.56 11.69
CA SER A 479 -4.05 -23.13 12.11
C SER A 479 -4.55 -22.43 13.36
N ASN A 480 -5.75 -21.86 13.26
CA ASN A 480 -6.43 -21.22 14.38
C ASN A 480 -6.98 -22.23 15.40
N VAL A 481 -7.08 -23.50 15.02
CA VAL A 481 -7.64 -24.59 15.84
C VAL A 481 -6.53 -25.30 16.61
N THR A 482 -5.45 -25.69 15.93
CA THR A 482 -4.32 -26.40 16.56
C THR A 482 -3.32 -25.45 17.19
N GLY A 483 -3.29 -24.19 16.78
CA GLY A 483 -2.33 -23.19 17.25
C GLY A 483 -1.01 -23.17 16.48
N GLU A 484 -0.88 -24.01 15.44
CA GLU A 484 0.34 -24.14 14.65
C GLU A 484 0.76 -22.80 14.01
N CYS A 485 2.04 -22.44 14.19
CA CYS A 485 2.70 -21.22 13.70
C CYS A 485 2.09 -19.88 14.14
N LEU A 486 1.13 -19.86 15.08
CA LEU A 486 0.57 -18.61 15.60
C LEU A 486 1.62 -17.77 16.34
N ASP A 487 2.55 -18.42 17.03
CA ASP A 487 3.62 -17.74 17.77
C ASP A 487 4.63 -17.06 16.85
N LEU A 488 4.88 -17.63 15.66
CA LEU A 488 5.69 -16.99 14.62
C LEU A 488 5.02 -15.71 14.11
N VAL A 489 3.70 -15.74 13.89
CA VAL A 489 2.95 -14.53 13.51
C VAL A 489 3.01 -13.48 14.61
N ARG A 490 2.83 -13.85 15.89
CA ARG A 490 2.94 -12.91 17.02
C ARG A 490 4.34 -12.30 17.12
N THR A 491 5.37 -13.12 16.97
CA THR A 491 6.78 -12.68 16.99
C THR A 491 7.06 -11.73 15.83
N PHE A 492 6.62 -12.08 14.62
CA PHE A 492 6.77 -11.23 13.44
C PHE A 492 6.13 -9.87 13.67
N LEU A 493 4.88 -9.87 14.14
CA LEU A 493 4.12 -8.68 14.46
C LEU A 493 4.80 -7.80 15.54
N ASN A 494 5.43 -8.41 16.54
CA ASN A 494 6.20 -7.69 17.56
C ASN A 494 7.41 -6.96 16.97
N ILE A 495 8.13 -7.59 16.04
CA ILE A 495 9.38 -7.08 15.45
C ILE A 495 9.12 -6.04 14.34
N LEU A 496 7.93 -6.06 13.73
CA LEU A 496 7.58 -5.17 12.60
C LEU A 496 7.94 -3.70 12.90
N PRO A 497 8.83 -3.07 12.12
CA PRO A 497 9.21 -1.69 12.38
C PRO A 497 8.03 -0.73 12.15
N HIS A 498 8.10 0.44 12.78
CA HIS A 498 7.16 1.51 12.48
C HIS A 498 7.32 1.95 11.01
N HIS A 499 6.24 1.89 10.23
CA HIS A 499 6.27 2.21 8.80
C HIS A 499 5.36 3.40 8.50
N GLY A 500 5.95 4.56 8.26
CA GLY A 500 5.22 5.76 7.89
C GLY A 500 6.04 7.01 8.17
N HIS A 501 6.13 7.89 7.19
CA HIS A 501 6.82 9.17 7.32
C HIS A 501 5.78 10.22 7.72
N TYR A 502 5.70 10.49 9.01
CA TYR A 502 4.80 11.50 9.57
C TYR A 502 5.60 12.73 9.95
N ASP A 503 5.15 13.87 9.46
CA ASP A 503 5.76 15.14 9.79
C ASP A 503 4.97 15.80 10.92
N ASN A 504 5.62 15.88 12.09
CA ASN A 504 5.07 16.53 13.28
C ASN A 504 5.18 18.07 13.22
N GLN A 505 6.09 18.61 12.39
CA GLN A 505 6.31 20.05 12.24
C GLN A 505 5.40 20.67 11.17
N ALA A 506 4.92 19.85 10.23
CA ALA A 506 3.93 20.28 9.25
C ALA A 506 2.62 20.77 9.90
N PRO A 507 1.85 21.64 9.21
CA PRO A 507 0.55 22.10 9.70
C PRO A 507 -0.40 20.94 10.03
N PHE A 508 -1.16 21.10 11.11
CA PHE A 508 -2.07 20.07 11.58
C PHE A 508 -3.16 19.73 10.56
N GLU A 509 -3.30 18.46 10.21
CA GLU A 509 -4.36 17.96 9.31
C GLU A 509 -4.92 16.65 9.86
N PHE A 510 -6.21 16.64 10.22
CA PHE A 510 -6.88 15.45 10.72
C PHE A 510 -8.07 15.06 9.86
N HIS A 511 -8.12 13.81 9.44
CA HIS A 511 -9.12 13.28 8.51
C HIS A 511 -10.24 12.56 9.26
N VAL A 512 -11.48 13.01 9.10
CA VAL A 512 -12.64 12.42 9.79
C VAL A 512 -13.10 11.15 9.08
N ASN A 513 -12.88 10.03 9.76
CA ASN A 513 -13.24 8.68 9.32
C ASN A 513 -14.62 8.25 9.85
N ASP A 514 -14.92 8.57 11.10
CA ASP A 514 -16.20 8.23 11.71
C ASP A 514 -16.72 9.31 12.67
N THR A 515 -18.02 9.26 12.94
CA THR A 515 -18.72 10.24 13.78
C THR A 515 -19.62 9.53 14.78
N PHE A 516 -19.45 9.87 16.05
CA PHE A 516 -20.17 9.30 17.17
C PHE A 516 -20.94 10.39 17.92
N SER A 517 -22.08 10.02 18.50
CA SER A 517 -22.80 10.84 19.47
C SER A 517 -22.74 10.12 20.80
N VAL A 518 -21.87 10.59 21.68
CA VAL A 518 -21.64 9.98 23.00
C VAL A 518 -22.45 10.75 24.04
N PRO A 519 -23.29 10.07 24.86
CA PRO A 519 -24.04 10.72 25.93
C PRO A 519 -23.11 11.54 26.83
N PHE A 520 -23.55 12.74 27.24
CA PHE A 520 -22.82 13.69 28.12
C PHE A 520 -21.51 14.29 27.56
N VAL A 521 -20.88 13.65 26.58
CA VAL A 521 -19.69 14.17 25.88
C VAL A 521 -20.08 15.05 24.71
N GLY A 522 -21.04 14.60 23.88
CA GLY A 522 -21.51 15.30 22.68
C GLY A 522 -21.06 14.61 21.39
N THR A 523 -20.76 15.42 20.36
CA THR A 523 -20.29 14.94 19.07
C THR A 523 -18.80 14.61 19.14
N VAL A 524 -18.44 13.37 18.78
CA VAL A 524 -17.06 12.89 18.75
C VAL A 524 -16.72 12.47 17.33
N VAL A 525 -15.60 12.94 16.81
CA VAL A 525 -15.07 12.54 15.50
C VAL A 525 -13.88 11.62 15.70
N SER A 526 -13.77 10.56 14.91
CA SER A 526 -12.62 9.65 14.94
C SER A 526 -11.94 9.64 13.59
N GLY A 527 -10.62 9.51 13.60
CA GLY A 527 -9.78 9.75 12.43
C GLY A 527 -8.31 9.45 12.69
N VAL A 528 -7.51 9.72 11.67
CA VAL A 528 -6.05 9.64 11.73
C VAL A 528 -5.49 11.04 11.54
N VAL A 529 -4.52 11.42 12.36
CA VAL A 529 -3.75 12.66 12.16
C VAL A 529 -2.77 12.42 11.02
N LYS A 530 -2.89 13.19 9.94
CA LYS A 530 -2.01 13.08 8.75
C LYS A 530 -0.69 13.80 8.97
N SER A 531 -0.74 15.00 9.56
CA SER A 531 0.41 15.87 9.84
C SER A 531 0.14 16.74 11.08
N GLY A 532 1.21 17.24 11.69
CA GLY A 532 1.18 18.15 12.83
C GLY A 532 0.77 17.52 14.15
N VAL A 533 0.64 18.38 15.16
CA VAL A 533 0.26 18.02 16.53
C VAL A 533 -0.94 18.86 16.97
N ILE A 534 -1.82 18.29 17.79
CA ILE A 534 -2.98 18.97 18.35
C ILE A 534 -3.14 18.68 19.83
N HIS A 535 -3.57 19.68 20.60
CA HIS A 535 -3.79 19.57 22.04
C HIS A 535 -5.28 19.69 22.39
N ALA A 536 -5.66 19.08 23.52
CA ALA A 536 -6.97 19.27 24.10
C ALA A 536 -7.14 20.74 24.55
N GLY A 537 -8.22 21.37 24.11
CA GLY A 537 -8.50 22.79 24.36
C GLY A 537 -8.33 23.67 23.12
N ASP A 538 -7.58 23.21 22.12
CA ASP A 538 -7.26 23.99 20.93
C ASP A 538 -8.50 24.36 20.10
N THR A 539 -8.46 25.55 19.51
CA THR A 539 -9.47 26.03 18.57
C THR A 539 -9.17 25.52 17.17
N VAL A 540 -10.14 24.82 16.57
CA VAL A 540 -10.01 24.17 15.27
C VAL A 540 -11.15 24.53 14.34
N LEU A 541 -10.92 24.34 13.04
CA LEU A 541 -11.91 24.45 11.99
C LEU A 541 -12.32 23.06 11.53
N VAL A 542 -13.62 22.78 11.49
CA VAL A 542 -14.19 21.52 11.00
C VAL A 542 -14.97 21.79 9.72
N GLY A 543 -14.67 21.04 8.66
CA GLY A 543 -15.33 21.20 7.36
C GLY A 543 -14.62 20.38 6.29
N PRO A 544 -15.01 20.48 5.01
CA PRO A 544 -16.07 21.34 4.50
C PRO A 544 -17.47 20.76 4.67
N ASP A 545 -18.42 21.61 5.03
CA ASP A 545 -19.84 21.30 4.89
C ASP A 545 -20.26 21.21 3.41
N SER A 546 -21.51 20.86 3.13
CA SER A 546 -22.06 20.69 1.77
C SER A 546 -21.93 21.95 0.90
N LEU A 547 -21.78 23.13 1.52
CA LEU A 547 -21.55 24.41 0.85
C LEU A 547 -20.06 24.80 0.76
N GLY A 548 -19.13 23.97 1.25
CA GLY A 548 -17.71 24.30 1.25
C GLY A 548 -17.24 25.17 2.43
N GLN A 549 -18.09 25.41 3.43
CA GLN A 549 -17.77 26.26 4.58
C GLN A 549 -17.14 25.46 5.72
N PHE A 550 -16.35 26.15 6.55
CA PHE A 550 -15.74 25.62 7.76
C PHE A 550 -16.39 26.23 9.00
N GLN A 551 -16.65 25.40 10.00
CA GLN A 551 -17.20 25.81 11.28
C GLN A 551 -16.10 25.81 12.34
N THR A 552 -15.97 26.91 13.09
CA THR A 552 -15.03 27.00 14.20
C THR A 552 -15.58 26.28 15.43
N THR A 553 -14.74 25.47 16.07
CA THR A 553 -15.01 24.77 17.32
C THR A 553 -13.75 24.64 18.16
N ASN A 554 -13.89 24.05 19.35
CA ASN A 554 -12.76 23.71 20.20
C ASN A 554 -12.79 22.23 20.51
N ILE A 555 -11.61 21.65 20.68
CA ILE A 555 -11.44 20.27 21.13
C ILE A 555 -11.67 20.23 22.64
N ARG A 556 -12.69 19.50 23.08
CA ARG A 556 -13.00 19.31 24.50
C ARG A 556 -12.05 18.31 25.15
N SER A 557 -11.81 17.19 24.47
CA SER A 557 -10.93 16.11 24.92
C SER A 557 -10.47 15.29 23.73
N ILE A 558 -9.31 14.65 23.90
CA ILE A 558 -8.71 13.74 22.93
C ILE A 558 -8.62 12.37 23.58
N GLU A 559 -9.02 11.34 22.85
CA GLU A 559 -8.88 9.95 23.29
C GLU A 559 -8.15 9.11 22.24
N ARG A 560 -7.11 8.40 22.66
CA ARG A 560 -6.42 7.36 21.88
C ARG A 560 -6.78 5.99 22.44
N LYS A 561 -7.42 5.16 21.62
CA LYS A 561 -7.84 3.78 21.98
C LYS A 561 -8.61 3.69 23.32
N ARG A 562 -9.47 4.67 23.60
CA ARG A 562 -10.26 4.81 24.85
C ARG A 562 -9.45 5.22 26.08
N ILE A 563 -8.24 5.72 25.90
CA ILE A 563 -7.42 6.38 26.92
C ILE A 563 -7.44 7.87 26.62
N GLN A 564 -7.76 8.68 27.62
CA GLN A 564 -7.71 10.14 27.47
C GLN A 564 -6.25 10.60 27.43
N VAL A 565 -5.92 11.42 26.44
CA VAL A 565 -4.58 11.97 26.24
C VAL A 565 -4.64 13.49 26.09
N PRO A 566 -3.64 14.25 26.59
CA PRO A 566 -3.59 15.70 26.40
C PRO A 566 -3.31 16.13 24.95
N ALA A 567 -2.54 15.37 24.19
CA ALA A 567 -2.14 15.69 22.82
C ALA A 567 -2.20 14.48 21.88
N CYS A 568 -2.15 14.74 20.57
CA CYS A 568 -2.07 13.72 19.54
C CYS A 568 -1.19 14.20 18.38
N SER A 569 -0.28 13.33 17.94
CA SER A 569 0.72 13.64 16.91
C SER A 569 0.39 12.95 15.58
N ALA A 570 1.10 13.35 14.52
CA ALA A 570 0.94 12.81 13.19
C ALA A 570 1.16 11.28 13.18
N GLY A 571 0.35 10.59 12.40
CA GLY A 571 0.36 9.13 12.31
C GLY A 571 -0.44 8.42 13.39
N GLN A 572 -0.99 9.11 14.38
CA GLN A 572 -1.77 8.48 15.45
C GLN A 572 -3.27 8.43 15.13
N SER A 573 -3.94 7.36 15.57
CA SER A 573 -5.42 7.29 15.52
C SER A 573 -6.03 7.89 16.78
N ALA A 574 -6.91 8.88 16.62
CA ALA A 574 -7.55 9.55 17.75
C ALA A 574 -9.04 9.80 17.55
N SER A 575 -9.71 10.00 18.67
CA SER A 575 -11.09 10.48 18.76
C SER A 575 -11.11 11.84 19.43
N LEU A 576 -11.61 12.85 18.72
CA LEU A 576 -11.70 14.23 19.19
C LEU A 576 -13.15 14.54 19.57
N ALA A 577 -13.39 14.92 20.82
CA ALA A 577 -14.68 15.42 21.26
C ALA A 577 -14.81 16.90 20.91
N LEU A 578 -15.79 17.26 20.09
CA LEU A 578 -15.98 18.64 19.61
C LEU A 578 -17.01 19.39 20.46
N ARG A 579 -16.74 20.66 20.76
CA ARG A 579 -17.63 21.50 21.56
C ARG A 579 -18.63 22.25 20.68
N ARG A 580 -19.90 22.33 21.11
CA ARG A 580 -20.97 23.12 20.46
C ARG A 580 -21.32 22.72 19.00
N ILE A 581 -20.84 21.58 18.50
CA ILE A 581 -21.21 21.05 17.19
C ILE A 581 -22.21 19.90 17.35
N ARG A 582 -23.25 19.88 16.52
CA ARG A 582 -24.22 18.77 16.48
C ARG A 582 -23.74 17.67 15.54
N ARG A 583 -24.04 16.41 15.85
CA ARG A 583 -23.65 15.26 15.00
C ARG A 583 -24.10 15.39 13.54
N LYS A 584 -25.24 16.05 13.27
CA LYS A 584 -25.77 16.23 11.91
C LYS A 584 -24.92 17.17 11.05
N GLU A 585 -24.14 18.06 11.68
CA GLU A 585 -23.27 19.03 11.00
C GLU A 585 -21.92 18.43 10.62
N VAL A 586 -21.61 17.22 11.10
CA VAL A 586 -20.34 16.54 10.83
C VAL A 586 -20.58 15.25 10.05
N ARG A 587 -19.72 15.00 9.07
CA ARG A 587 -19.76 13.81 8.23
C ARG A 587 -18.35 13.24 8.01
N LYS A 588 -18.33 12.01 7.50
CA LYS A 588 -17.12 11.36 6.98
C LYS A 588 -16.60 12.13 5.76
N GLY A 589 -15.28 12.21 5.64
CA GLY A 589 -14.62 12.96 4.56
C GLY A 589 -14.38 14.44 4.89
N MET A 590 -14.92 14.96 5.99
CA MET A 590 -14.48 16.26 6.50
C MET A 590 -13.08 16.17 7.09
N VAL A 591 -12.42 17.31 7.18
CA VAL A 591 -11.13 17.51 7.82
C VAL A 591 -11.28 18.43 9.03
N VAL A 592 -10.37 18.26 9.98
CA VAL A 592 -10.17 19.16 11.10
C VAL A 592 -8.81 19.81 10.93
N LEU A 593 -8.81 21.14 10.89
CA LEU A 593 -7.63 21.97 10.63
C LEU A 593 -7.42 22.96 11.78
N PRO A 594 -6.19 23.41 12.03
CA PRO A 594 -5.93 24.44 13.03
C PRO A 594 -6.61 25.74 12.59
N LYS A 595 -7.12 26.50 13.54
CA LYS A 595 -7.60 27.85 13.25
C LYS A 595 -6.40 28.77 13.09
N ILE A 596 -6.06 29.09 11.84
CA ILE A 596 -5.04 30.09 11.51
C ILE A 596 -5.77 31.40 11.16
N ASP A 597 -5.25 32.52 11.63
CA ASP A 597 -5.78 33.85 11.28
C ASP A 597 -5.40 34.15 9.81
N GLY A 598 -6.32 33.85 8.90
CA GLY A 598 -6.11 33.95 7.45
C GLY A 598 -7.38 33.62 6.66
N PRO A 599 -7.30 33.56 5.31
CA PRO A 599 -8.42 33.12 4.49
C PRO A 599 -8.80 31.67 4.87
N PRO A 600 -10.10 31.32 4.81
CA PRO A 600 -10.52 29.96 5.09
C PRO A 600 -9.84 28.98 4.13
N PRO A 601 -9.61 27.72 4.56
CA PRO A 601 -9.00 26.70 3.72
C PRO A 601 -9.74 26.57 2.39
N LYS A 602 -9.00 26.57 1.28
CA LYS A 602 -9.59 26.43 -0.06
C LYS A 602 -10.20 25.04 -0.21
N VAL A 603 -11.39 24.99 -0.80
CA VAL A 603 -12.11 23.75 -1.13
C VAL A 603 -12.23 23.63 -2.64
N TYR A 604 -12.08 22.42 -3.15
CA TYR A 604 -12.01 22.18 -4.58
C TYR A 604 -13.19 21.32 -5.01
N ARG A 605 -13.89 21.80 -6.02
CA ARG A 605 -14.93 21.03 -6.71
C ARG A 605 -14.38 20.40 -7.98
N GLU A 606 -13.35 21.00 -8.54
CA GLU A 606 -12.68 20.59 -9.77
C GLU A 606 -11.19 20.46 -9.48
N PHE A 607 -10.56 19.45 -10.06
CA PHE A 607 -9.12 19.21 -9.92
C PHE A 607 -8.63 18.33 -11.07
N VAL A 608 -7.33 18.36 -11.32
CA VAL A 608 -6.69 17.54 -12.35
C VAL A 608 -5.91 16.42 -11.68
N ALA A 609 -6.12 15.21 -12.16
CA ALA A 609 -5.41 14.03 -11.69
C ALA A 609 -4.84 13.23 -12.86
N GLU A 610 -3.67 12.66 -12.63
CA GLU A 610 -3.11 11.65 -13.52
C GLU A 610 -3.67 10.30 -13.10
N VAL A 611 -4.34 9.61 -14.03
CA VAL A 611 -4.99 8.32 -13.78
C VAL A 611 -4.45 7.22 -14.66
N LEU A 612 -4.34 6.02 -14.08
CA LEU A 612 -4.13 4.76 -14.77
C LEU A 612 -5.41 3.93 -14.69
N ILE A 613 -5.95 3.54 -15.84
CA ILE A 613 -7.12 2.67 -15.90
C ILE A 613 -6.67 1.20 -15.87
N LEU A 614 -7.07 0.47 -14.84
CA LEU A 614 -6.65 -0.91 -14.62
C LEU A 614 -7.53 -1.91 -15.33
N SER A 615 -8.84 -1.72 -15.22
CA SER A 615 -9.82 -2.60 -15.83
C SER A 615 -11.09 -1.82 -16.01
N HIS A 616 -11.53 -1.70 -17.26
CA HIS A 616 -12.80 -1.12 -17.64
C HIS A 616 -13.31 -1.85 -18.89
N PRO A 617 -14.59 -2.26 -18.92
CA PRO A 617 -15.13 -3.03 -20.04
C PRO A 617 -15.31 -2.20 -21.32
N THR A 618 -15.50 -0.88 -21.21
CA THR A 618 -15.83 0.00 -22.33
C THR A 618 -14.81 1.13 -22.50
N THR A 619 -15.08 2.13 -23.35
CA THR A 619 -14.26 3.33 -23.51
C THR A 619 -14.75 4.43 -22.57
N ILE A 620 -13.83 5.05 -21.83
CA ILE A 620 -14.15 6.22 -20.99
C ILE A 620 -14.07 7.46 -21.85
N ARG A 621 -15.12 8.29 -21.80
CA ARG A 621 -15.24 9.55 -22.52
C ARG A 621 -15.51 10.70 -21.55
N PRO A 622 -15.33 11.96 -21.98
CA PRO A 622 -15.83 13.11 -21.22
C PRO A 622 -17.30 12.92 -20.83
N LYS A 623 -17.68 13.47 -19.68
CA LYS A 623 -18.98 13.31 -19.00
C LYS A 623 -19.24 11.95 -18.35
N TYR A 624 -18.32 10.99 -18.46
CA TYR A 624 -18.41 9.75 -17.71
C TYR A 624 -18.40 10.05 -16.21
N GLN A 625 -19.27 9.36 -15.46
CA GLN A 625 -19.42 9.53 -14.03
C GLN A 625 -19.09 8.23 -13.33
N ALA A 626 -18.27 8.30 -12.28
CA ALA A 626 -18.18 7.19 -11.35
C ALA A 626 -17.86 7.65 -9.94
N MET A 627 -17.79 6.67 -9.05
CA MET A 627 -17.49 6.91 -7.66
C MET A 627 -15.99 7.08 -7.48
N LEU A 628 -15.59 8.22 -6.94
CA LEU A 628 -14.22 8.51 -6.59
C LEU A 628 -14.03 8.38 -5.09
N HIS A 629 -12.95 7.73 -4.71
CA HIS A 629 -12.48 7.68 -3.33
C HIS A 629 -11.16 8.42 -3.21
N VAL A 630 -11.07 9.33 -2.24
CA VAL A 630 -9.83 10.04 -1.89
C VAL A 630 -9.73 10.07 -0.36
N GLY A 631 -8.84 9.25 0.20
CA GLY A 631 -8.79 9.03 1.64
C GLY A 631 -10.17 8.65 2.22
N PRO A 632 -10.73 9.41 3.19
CA PRO A 632 -12.06 9.19 3.74
C PRO A 632 -13.22 9.70 2.85
N ILE A 633 -12.94 10.45 1.78
CA ILE A 633 -13.96 11.00 0.88
C ILE A 633 -14.43 9.91 -0.07
N SER A 634 -15.75 9.81 -0.26
CA SER A 634 -16.39 8.89 -1.21
C SER A 634 -17.58 9.59 -1.86
N GLN A 635 -17.42 10.00 -3.13
CA GLN A 635 -18.41 10.80 -3.84
C GLN A 635 -18.36 10.55 -5.35
N THR A 636 -19.51 10.70 -6.02
CA THR A 636 -19.59 10.68 -7.48
C THR A 636 -18.85 11.88 -8.08
N CYS A 637 -17.97 11.59 -9.03
CA CYS A 637 -17.25 12.56 -9.83
C CYS A 637 -17.59 12.38 -11.31
N ALA A 638 -17.72 13.50 -12.02
CA ALA A 638 -17.81 13.53 -13.47
C ALA A 638 -16.44 13.88 -14.06
N ILE A 639 -16.09 13.22 -15.16
CA ILE A 639 -14.92 13.59 -15.96
C ILE A 639 -15.32 14.77 -16.85
N ILE A 640 -14.66 15.92 -16.69
CA ILE A 640 -14.93 17.12 -17.49
C ILE A 640 -14.16 17.05 -18.81
N GLU A 641 -12.85 16.89 -18.70
CA GLU A 641 -11.90 16.94 -19.80
C GLU A 641 -10.88 15.82 -19.63
N ILE A 642 -10.42 15.30 -20.75
CA ILE A 642 -9.41 14.24 -20.84
C ILE A 642 -8.34 14.76 -21.80
N ASP A 643 -7.09 14.42 -21.54
CA ASP A 643 -5.95 14.71 -22.44
C ASP A 643 -6.04 14.08 -23.84
N ARG A 644 -7.02 13.19 -24.07
CA ARG A 644 -7.25 12.41 -25.29
C ARG A 644 -8.74 12.17 -25.51
N GLU A 645 -9.12 11.72 -26.70
CA GLU A 645 -10.54 11.51 -27.05
C GLU A 645 -11.24 10.40 -26.25
N TYR A 646 -10.54 9.32 -25.95
CA TYR A 646 -11.06 8.20 -25.16
C TYR A 646 -9.94 7.47 -24.41
N ILE A 647 -10.27 6.96 -23.22
CA ILE A 647 -9.34 6.15 -22.39
C ILE A 647 -9.80 4.69 -22.39
N ARG A 648 -8.85 3.76 -22.57
CA ARG A 648 -9.07 2.31 -22.49
C ARG A 648 -8.28 1.71 -21.33
N THR A 649 -8.50 0.41 -21.10
CA THR A 649 -7.77 -0.33 -20.07
C THR A 649 -6.27 -0.36 -20.38
N GLY A 650 -5.45 0.00 -19.39
CA GLY A 650 -3.99 0.08 -19.47
C GLY A 650 -3.47 1.48 -19.74
N ASP A 651 -4.33 2.41 -20.15
CA ASP A 651 -3.92 3.75 -20.50
C ASP A 651 -3.66 4.60 -19.25
N ARG A 652 -2.58 5.39 -19.32
CA ARG A 652 -2.31 6.50 -18.40
C ARG A 652 -2.75 7.80 -19.05
N ALA A 653 -3.59 8.58 -18.39
CA ALA A 653 -4.14 9.81 -18.92
C ALA A 653 -4.23 10.88 -17.84
N THR A 654 -4.08 12.15 -18.23
CA THR A 654 -4.41 13.29 -17.36
C THR A 654 -5.89 13.63 -17.55
N VAL A 655 -6.62 13.66 -16.43
CA VAL A 655 -8.08 13.80 -16.42
C VAL A 655 -8.49 14.90 -15.44
N ALA A 656 -9.36 15.79 -15.89
CA ALA A 656 -10.03 16.77 -15.04
C ALA A 656 -11.31 16.17 -14.46
N PHE A 657 -11.40 16.13 -13.13
CA PHE A 657 -12.56 15.64 -12.39
C PHE A 657 -13.36 16.79 -11.79
N ARG A 658 -14.69 16.65 -11.76
CA ARG A 658 -15.62 17.52 -11.03
C ARG A 658 -16.46 16.71 -10.05
N PHE A 659 -16.42 17.08 -8.78
CA PHE A 659 -17.32 16.58 -7.76
C PHE A 659 -18.76 17.03 -8.02
N VAL A 660 -19.68 16.07 -8.16
CA VAL A 660 -21.07 16.36 -8.52
C VAL A 660 -21.84 17.01 -7.37
N GLN A 661 -21.72 16.46 -6.16
CA GLN A 661 -22.57 16.83 -5.04
C GLN A 661 -22.07 18.09 -4.30
N ARG A 662 -20.85 18.05 -3.78
CA ARG A 662 -20.25 19.09 -2.93
C ARG A 662 -18.74 19.23 -3.17
N PRO A 663 -18.16 20.41 -2.92
CA PRO A 663 -16.70 20.58 -2.91
C PRO A 663 -16.09 19.89 -1.69
N GLU A 664 -14.87 19.39 -1.85
CA GLU A 664 -14.15 18.67 -0.81
C GLU A 664 -12.76 19.29 -0.61
N PHE A 665 -12.15 19.03 0.54
CA PHE A 665 -10.77 19.42 0.81
C PHE A 665 -9.82 18.38 0.21
N LEU A 666 -8.89 18.82 -0.63
CA LEU A 666 -7.94 17.96 -1.34
C LEU A 666 -6.54 18.56 -1.26
N ALA A 667 -5.53 17.70 -1.19
CA ALA A 667 -4.13 18.06 -1.30
C ALA A 667 -3.50 17.49 -2.58
N VAL A 668 -2.49 18.18 -3.12
CA VAL A 668 -1.68 17.66 -4.22
C VAL A 668 -0.95 16.40 -3.76
N GLY A 669 -0.91 15.36 -4.60
CA GLY A 669 -0.30 14.07 -4.25
C GLY A 669 -1.25 13.09 -3.53
N ASP A 670 -2.49 13.47 -3.28
CA ASP A 670 -3.50 12.55 -2.74
C ASP A 670 -3.80 11.43 -3.75
N LYS A 671 -3.86 10.20 -3.22
CA LYS A 671 -4.17 9.00 -4.02
C LYS A 671 -5.66 8.96 -4.26
N ILE A 672 -6.04 8.81 -5.53
CA ILE A 672 -7.43 8.66 -5.93
C ILE A 672 -7.69 7.23 -6.40
N LEU A 673 -8.82 6.68 -6.01
CA LEU A 673 -9.32 5.41 -6.50
C LEU A 673 -10.66 5.65 -7.17
N PHE A 674 -10.68 5.45 -8.48
CA PHE A 674 -11.84 5.53 -9.33
C PHE A 674 -12.52 4.16 -9.43
N ARG A 675 -13.82 4.10 -9.16
CA ARG A 675 -14.56 2.83 -9.11
C ARG A 675 -15.98 2.92 -9.65
N GLU A 676 -16.32 1.97 -10.51
CA GLU A 676 -17.70 1.63 -10.89
C GLU A 676 -17.86 0.10 -10.95
N GLY A 677 -18.50 -0.50 -9.95
CA GLY A 677 -18.62 -1.97 -9.90
C GLY A 677 -17.24 -2.66 -9.86
N LYS A 678 -16.88 -3.38 -10.93
CA LYS A 678 -15.56 -4.04 -11.13
C LYS A 678 -14.52 -3.14 -11.80
N THR A 679 -14.93 -2.01 -12.38
CA THR A 679 -14.05 -1.03 -12.99
C THR A 679 -13.14 -0.41 -11.96
N LYS A 680 -11.85 -0.31 -12.28
CA LYS A 680 -10.84 0.29 -11.42
C LYS A 680 -9.96 1.23 -12.22
N GLY A 681 -9.85 2.47 -11.73
CA GLY A 681 -8.80 3.40 -12.09
C GLY A 681 -8.10 3.84 -10.81
N LEU A 682 -6.80 4.08 -10.91
CA LEU A 682 -6.03 4.73 -9.85
C LEU A 682 -5.54 6.04 -10.36
N GLY A 683 -5.27 6.97 -9.46
CA GLY A 683 -4.63 8.20 -9.85
C GLY A 683 -3.94 8.91 -8.70
N ILE A 684 -3.33 10.03 -9.05
CA ILE A 684 -2.79 11.00 -8.10
C ILE A 684 -3.32 12.37 -8.51
N VAL A 685 -3.74 13.17 -7.53
CA VAL A 685 -4.03 14.58 -7.75
C VAL A 685 -2.75 15.32 -8.15
N LYS A 686 -2.71 15.87 -9.37
CA LYS A 686 -1.56 16.60 -9.92
C LYS A 686 -1.69 18.09 -9.67
N SER A 687 -2.88 18.66 -9.90
CA SER A 687 -3.17 20.06 -9.59
C SER A 687 -4.60 20.20 -9.05
N LEU A 688 -4.78 21.19 -8.18
CA LEU A 688 -6.08 21.53 -7.57
C LEU A 688 -6.82 22.62 -8.36
N GLU A 689 -6.10 23.33 -9.21
CA GLU A 689 -6.66 24.35 -10.09
C GLU A 689 -6.86 23.73 -11.48
N TYR A 690 -8.05 23.97 -12.04
CA TYR A 690 -8.42 23.57 -13.39
C TYR A 690 -8.89 24.81 -14.16
N GLU A 691 -8.29 25.04 -15.32
CA GLU A 691 -8.75 26.02 -16.30
C GLU A 691 -9.35 25.27 -17.49
N GLU A 692 -10.53 25.69 -17.96
CA GLU A 692 -11.20 25.05 -19.10
C GLU A 692 -10.32 25.11 -20.36
N GLY A 693 -10.06 23.94 -20.96
CA GLY A 693 -9.24 23.81 -22.17
C GLY A 693 -7.73 23.79 -21.91
N SER A 694 -7.29 23.71 -20.65
CA SER A 694 -5.87 23.60 -20.30
C SER A 694 -5.26 22.26 -20.76
N LEU A 695 -6.04 21.18 -20.72
CA LEU A 695 -5.57 19.84 -21.07
C LEU A 695 -5.51 19.60 -22.58
N SER A 696 -6.53 20.04 -23.31
CA SER A 696 -6.56 20.01 -24.78
C SER A 696 -5.47 20.88 -25.42
N LYS A 697 -5.13 22.04 -24.86
CA LYS A 697 -4.00 22.88 -25.31
C LYS A 697 -2.64 22.21 -25.09
N GLN A 698 -2.45 21.51 -23.97
CA GLN A 698 -1.21 20.77 -23.69
C GLN A 698 -1.05 19.57 -24.63
N ALA A 699 -2.14 18.89 -25.00
CA ALA A 699 -2.11 17.82 -26.00
C ALA A 699 -1.71 18.32 -27.40
N HIS A 700 -2.16 19.51 -27.81
CA HIS A 700 -1.75 20.10 -29.10
C HIS A 700 -0.30 20.63 -29.08
N GLN A 701 0.20 21.13 -27.95
CA GLN A 701 1.59 21.57 -27.81
C GLN A 701 2.60 20.42 -27.74
N SER A 702 2.25 19.28 -27.13
CA SER A 702 3.14 18.12 -27.07
C SER A 702 3.35 17.49 -28.45
N VAL A 703 2.30 17.43 -29.28
CA VAL A 703 2.38 16.93 -30.67
C VAL A 703 3.31 17.80 -31.53
N HIS A 704 3.16 19.14 -31.48
CA HIS A 704 4.07 20.07 -32.20
C HIS A 704 5.50 20.12 -31.61
N GLY A 705 5.67 19.85 -30.32
CA GLY A 705 6.99 19.77 -29.67
C GLY A 705 7.81 18.58 -30.18
N THR A 706 7.19 17.43 -30.42
CA THR A 706 7.84 16.26 -31.05
C THR A 706 8.23 16.52 -32.50
N GLU A 707 7.36 17.18 -33.29
CA GLU A 707 7.69 17.54 -34.69
C GLU A 707 8.84 18.55 -34.79
N SER A 708 9.00 19.44 -33.80
CA SER A 708 10.11 20.40 -33.77
C SER A 708 11.45 19.76 -33.38
N LYS A 709 11.45 18.73 -32.52
CA LYS A 709 12.65 17.96 -32.16
C LYS A 709 13.07 17.00 -33.28
N ASP A 710 12.12 16.36 -33.96
CA ASP A 710 12.41 15.51 -35.11
C ASP A 710 12.91 16.31 -36.32
N LYS A 711 12.47 17.58 -36.48
CA LYS A 711 13.03 18.50 -37.49
C LYS A 711 14.43 19.00 -37.14
N GLN A 712 14.73 19.27 -35.86
CA GLN A 712 16.07 19.66 -35.43
C GLN A 712 17.07 18.49 -35.52
N GLU A 713 16.69 17.25 -35.21
CA GLU A 713 17.54 16.07 -35.42
C GLU A 713 17.72 15.72 -36.91
N ALA A 714 16.76 16.06 -37.78
CA ALA A 714 16.88 15.88 -39.23
C ALA A 714 17.82 16.92 -39.88
N GLU A 715 17.82 18.17 -39.42
CA GLU A 715 18.75 19.20 -39.90
C GLU A 715 20.19 18.97 -39.42
N GLU A 716 20.38 18.44 -38.20
CA GLU A 716 21.73 18.12 -37.70
C GLU A 716 22.35 16.92 -38.44
N LYS A 717 21.55 15.89 -38.79
CA LYS A 717 21.99 14.74 -39.59
C LYS A 717 22.24 15.08 -41.07
N GLY A 718 21.56 16.10 -41.62
CA GLY A 718 21.81 16.61 -42.97
C GLY A 718 23.15 17.32 -43.12
N SER A 719 23.63 18.00 -42.07
CA SER A 719 24.88 18.77 -42.10
C SER A 719 26.16 17.91 -41.99
N VAL A 720 26.04 16.68 -41.48
CA VAL A 720 27.16 15.73 -41.33
C VAL A 720 27.39 14.92 -42.62
N ALA A 721 26.35 14.72 -43.44
CA ALA A 721 26.44 13.98 -44.71
C ALA A 721 27.13 14.79 -45.84
N SER A 722 27.14 16.13 -45.78
CA SER A 722 27.74 16.98 -46.81
C SER A 722 29.24 17.26 -46.61
N LYS A 723 29.84 16.82 -45.49
CA LYS A 723 31.28 17.00 -45.20
C LYS A 723 32.15 15.76 -45.41
N ILE A 724 31.57 14.63 -45.80
CA ILE A 724 32.31 13.36 -45.99
C ILE A 724 32.62 13.08 -47.49
N SER A 725 32.05 13.83 -48.43
CA SER A 725 32.22 13.63 -49.89
C SER A 725 33.34 14.45 -50.55
N ALA A 726 34.27 15.05 -49.80
CA ALA A 726 35.30 15.94 -50.36
C ALA A 726 36.77 15.56 -50.05
N THR A 727 37.06 14.38 -49.48
CA THR A 727 38.45 14.03 -49.09
C THR A 727 38.80 12.57 -49.39
N ALA A 728 38.96 12.17 -50.66
CA ALA A 728 39.68 10.95 -51.04
C ALA A 728 39.97 10.83 -52.55
N ILE A 729 40.80 11.69 -53.13
CA ILE A 729 41.49 11.39 -54.41
C ILE A 729 42.91 11.99 -54.37
N THR A 730 43.91 11.20 -53.95
CA THR A 730 45.32 11.29 -54.39
C THR A 730 46.11 10.13 -53.77
N GLY A 731 46.70 9.25 -54.58
CA GLY A 731 47.62 8.21 -54.10
C GLY A 731 47.90 7.10 -55.12
N THR A 732 48.80 7.40 -56.07
CA THR A 732 49.31 6.56 -57.16
C THR A 732 50.30 5.45 -56.74
N ALA A 733 50.32 4.35 -57.52
CA ALA A 733 51.47 3.53 -58.00
C ALA A 733 51.39 2.00 -57.71
N PRO A 734 52.10 1.12 -58.46
CA PRO A 734 52.20 1.01 -59.93
C PRO A 734 52.03 -0.45 -60.47
N ASN A 735 51.81 -0.55 -61.80
CA ASN A 735 52.25 -1.57 -62.79
C ASN A 735 52.44 -3.06 -62.38
N GLU A 736 52.09 -4.11 -63.14
CA GLU A 736 51.83 -4.32 -64.57
C GLU A 736 51.50 -5.82 -64.77
N ARG A 737 50.84 -6.16 -65.89
CA ARG A 737 50.80 -7.47 -66.61
C ARG A 737 49.62 -8.44 -66.39
N ARG A 738 48.83 -8.51 -67.49
CA ARG A 738 48.02 -9.59 -68.11
C ARG A 738 48.70 -11.00 -68.08
N PRO A 739 48.10 -12.09 -68.60
CA PRO A 739 46.75 -12.34 -69.17
C PRO A 739 45.99 -13.47 -68.40
N ARG A 740 44.74 -13.86 -68.65
CA ARG A 740 43.91 -14.01 -69.85
C ARG A 740 42.45 -13.70 -69.52
#